data_AF-A0A8S4SNZ8-F1
#
_entry.id   AF-A0A8S4SNZ8-F1
#
_cell.length_a   1.000
_cell.length_b   1.000
_cell.length_c   1.000
_cell.angle_alpha   90.00
_cell.angle_beta   90.00
_cell.angle_gamma   90.00
#
_symmetry.space_group_name_H-M   'P 1'
#
loop_
_entity.id
_entity.type
_entity.pdbx_description
1 polymer ?
#
loop_
_entity_poly.entity_id
_entity_poly.type
_entity_poly.pdbx_seq_one_letter_code
_entity_poly.pdbx_strand_id
1 'polypeptide(L)'
;MFTVKRKSKHFATLKRKCSIKPSNDEPPEITYCVVGEGGGGLALQAVTPTHPMPPQDELDAKFAELVEELDLTAVNKAAMMELPAAKKWQIYCSKRPPPGQQPPLATAPQVEDYIKALNEIADAFASSEDDGVSPTEACALVDGLKTALRTRAHSFVIRFIKQGGLAALLEALQRAPRDDAITRHNLIAGIKALMNNSTGRAHVLAHPTSIDLIAQSMDTENVKTKVAALEILGAVCLVPGGHKKVLEAMVHYQKYAGERARFQGIVNELDRSTGAYRDDLGLKTAIMSFVNAVLNYGPGEDSLEFRLHLRYELLMLGIQPVIEKLRKYENETLDRHIEFFEMIRNEDERELARRFDKQHVDTKSAAAMFELLRRKLSHTAAYPHLLSMLEHLLLLQLEYNPHAQHWLLLDRVVQQVVLQQPSAGSRANSDRDSTTDTCSDHIKVYDPDVAPLEINVGEIVHLLAKEEELVAARSKAENLERENVDLATELAKKEKQVDQSTQEKEELEGVLSRLKDRLERETAAHMECTERARASACRAHQLEQQVSNLKSAVIETCSVPPPPPPPSLFPPPPSAPLPPPAPFAPPAPLAPAPPRPKKNVPTPGNPLKSFNWSKLPDTKLHGTIWQELDDTKLYNAMDLHAIDKMFCAYQKNGVQNEGSVEDLRQLGSKPRTKILSVIDGRRAQNCTILLSKLKMSDEEICRAILRMDSGEQLPLDMVEQLAKFTPSAEEAALLEEHQDELDSMARADRFLYEISKIPHYSQRVRTLLFKKKFTGAVAEASSRASVVLRAARDMTRSRRLRALLEIVLALGNYMNR
;
A
#
# COMPACT_ATOMS: atom_id res chain seq x y z
N MET A 1 13.65 -37.03 -24.17
CA MET A 1 13.76 -36.81 -25.63
C MET A 1 12.35 -36.58 -26.19
N PHE A 2 12.05 -35.69 -27.15
CA PHE A 2 12.91 -34.88 -28.03
C PHE A 2 12.45 -33.40 -28.12
N THR A 3 13.42 -32.47 -28.14
CA THR A 3 13.32 -31.08 -28.63
C THR A 3 12.17 -30.17 -28.16
N VAL A 4 12.34 -29.59 -26.96
CA VAL A 4 11.75 -28.28 -26.61
C VAL A 4 12.26 -27.20 -27.57
N LYS A 5 11.36 -26.40 -28.16
CA LYS A 5 11.67 -25.15 -28.89
C LYS A 5 10.45 -24.22 -28.93
N ARG A 6 10.67 -22.91 -28.73
CA ARG A 6 9.71 -21.79 -28.88
C ARG A 6 8.50 -21.74 -27.92
N LYS A 7 8.74 -21.36 -26.66
CA LYS A 7 7.86 -20.42 -25.93
C LYS A 7 8.66 -19.27 -25.32
N SER A 8 9.10 -18.35 -26.18
CA SER A 8 9.64 -17.04 -25.80
C SER A 8 9.35 -16.07 -26.95
N LYS A 9 8.10 -15.58 -27.00
CA LYS A 9 7.60 -14.78 -28.13
C LYS A 9 6.36 -13.91 -27.88
N HIS A 10 5.99 -13.63 -26.62
CA HIS A 10 4.83 -12.77 -26.29
C HIS A 10 5.15 -11.52 -25.45
N PHE A 11 6.35 -11.40 -24.85
CA PHE A 11 6.84 -10.14 -24.26
C PHE A 11 8.05 -9.54 -25.01
N ALA A 12 8.47 -10.14 -26.12
CA ALA A 12 9.59 -9.65 -26.96
C ALA A 12 9.13 -8.77 -28.14
N THR A 13 7.83 -8.47 -28.25
CA THR A 13 7.22 -7.89 -29.47
C THR A 13 7.01 -6.37 -29.39
N LEU A 14 7.17 -5.76 -28.20
CA LEU A 14 6.97 -4.33 -27.93
C LEU A 14 8.15 -3.40 -28.32
N LYS A 15 9.12 -3.87 -29.11
CA LYS A 15 10.27 -3.02 -29.55
C LYS A 15 10.76 -3.23 -30.99
N ARG A 16 9.89 -3.72 -31.88
CA ARG A 16 10.14 -3.83 -33.34
C ARG A 16 8.90 -3.54 -34.21
N LYS A 17 8.19 -2.44 -33.93
CA LYS A 17 7.14 -1.89 -34.82
C LYS A 17 7.13 -0.36 -34.95
N CYS A 18 8.28 0.31 -34.78
CA CYS A 18 8.44 1.60 -35.47
C CYS A 18 8.52 1.31 -36.97
N SER A 19 7.56 1.85 -37.74
CA SER A 19 7.30 1.55 -39.16
C SER A 19 6.81 0.13 -39.45
N ILE A 20 5.48 -0.07 -39.39
CA ILE A 20 4.61 -0.78 -40.36
C ILE A 20 3.15 -0.66 -39.87
N LYS A 21 2.21 -0.42 -40.80
CA LYS A 21 0.77 -0.23 -40.49
C LYS A 21 0.16 -1.43 -39.74
N PRO A 22 -0.92 -1.22 -38.94
CA PRO A 22 -1.61 -2.30 -38.25
C PRO A 22 -2.37 -3.22 -39.22
N SER A 23 -2.41 -4.50 -38.84
CA SER A 23 -3.26 -5.54 -39.44
C SER A 23 -3.26 -6.73 -38.47
N ASN A 24 -4.10 -6.66 -37.42
CA ASN A 24 -4.47 -7.76 -36.52
C ASN A 24 -5.42 -7.19 -35.44
N ASP A 25 -6.73 -7.25 -35.69
CA ASP A 25 -7.75 -6.69 -34.80
C ASP A 25 -8.33 -7.77 -33.86
N GLU A 26 -7.52 -8.27 -32.92
CA GLU A 26 -7.97 -9.18 -31.84
C GLU A 26 -7.81 -8.50 -30.46
N PRO A 27 -8.90 -8.26 -29.70
CA PRO A 27 -8.86 -7.67 -28.35
C PRO A 27 -8.43 -8.68 -27.28
N PRO A 28 -7.93 -8.23 -26.11
CA PRO A 28 -7.39 -9.11 -25.07
C PRO A 28 -8.45 -9.91 -24.28
N GLU A 29 -8.05 -11.09 -23.81
CA GLU A 29 -8.78 -11.92 -22.83
C GLU A 29 -8.48 -11.45 -21.39
N ILE A 30 -9.50 -11.36 -20.52
CA ILE A 30 -9.38 -10.84 -19.15
C ILE A 30 -9.06 -11.96 -18.14
N THR A 31 -7.84 -12.48 -18.22
CA THR A 31 -7.28 -13.43 -17.24
C THR A 31 -5.89 -13.02 -16.78
N TYR A 32 -5.69 -12.90 -15.47
CA TYR A 32 -4.36 -12.79 -14.86
C TYR A 32 -3.95 -14.08 -14.14
N CYS A 33 -2.66 -14.40 -14.20
CA CYS A 33 -2.07 -15.57 -13.56
C CYS A 33 -1.91 -15.39 -12.05
N VAL A 34 -2.93 -15.78 -11.27
CA VAL A 34 -2.70 -16.14 -9.87
C VAL A 34 -1.89 -17.43 -9.85
N VAL A 35 -0.72 -17.41 -9.20
CA VAL A 35 0.09 -18.62 -8.96
C VAL A 35 -0.61 -19.44 -7.86
N GLY A 36 -1.47 -20.35 -8.30
CA GLY A 36 -2.05 -21.40 -7.48
C GLY A 36 -1.60 -22.77 -7.99
N GLU A 37 -0.83 -23.48 -7.18
CA GLU A 37 -0.59 -24.91 -7.41
C GLU A 37 -1.91 -25.65 -7.22
N GLY A 38 -2.33 -26.38 -8.25
CA GLY A 38 -3.66 -26.96 -8.31
C GLY A 38 -3.94 -27.44 -9.72
N GLY A 39 -3.57 -28.69 -9.99
CA GLY A 39 -3.65 -29.32 -11.31
C GLY A 39 -5.08 -29.59 -11.79
N GLY A 40 -5.86 -28.53 -12.02
CA GLY A 40 -7.18 -28.57 -12.69
C GLY A 40 -7.07 -28.85 -14.19
N GLY A 41 -6.22 -29.79 -14.59
CA GLY A 41 -6.14 -30.27 -15.95
C GLY A 41 -7.45 -30.95 -16.33
N LEU A 42 -7.90 -30.75 -17.58
CA LEU A 42 -8.97 -31.56 -18.16
C LEU A 42 -8.48 -33.01 -18.28
N ALA A 43 -8.75 -33.80 -17.23
CA ALA A 43 -8.64 -35.24 -17.26
C ALA A 43 -9.67 -35.78 -18.24
N LEU A 44 -9.30 -35.80 -19.53
CA LEU A 44 -10.03 -36.47 -20.59
C LEU A 44 -10.07 -37.97 -20.27
N GLN A 45 -11.08 -38.36 -19.50
CA GLN A 45 -11.43 -39.75 -19.24
C GLN A 45 -11.51 -40.46 -20.59
N ALA A 46 -10.81 -41.59 -20.73
CA ALA A 46 -10.61 -42.26 -22.00
C ALA A 46 -11.87 -43.01 -22.45
N VAL A 47 -12.90 -42.26 -22.82
CA VAL A 47 -14.10 -42.77 -23.49
C VAL A 47 -13.68 -43.23 -24.88
N THR A 48 -13.48 -44.54 -25.03
CA THR A 48 -13.41 -45.18 -26.34
C THR A 48 -14.74 -44.93 -27.07
N PRO A 49 -14.74 -44.29 -28.25
CA PRO A 49 -15.98 -44.01 -28.96
C PRO A 49 -16.73 -45.30 -29.28
N THR A 50 -17.92 -45.47 -28.71
CA THR A 50 -18.78 -46.66 -28.89
C THR A 50 -19.48 -46.71 -30.25
N HIS A 51 -19.32 -45.66 -31.07
CA HIS A 51 -19.82 -45.57 -32.44
C HIS A 51 -18.68 -45.27 -33.43
N PRO A 52 -18.79 -45.76 -34.68
CA PRO A 52 -17.82 -45.47 -35.73
C PRO A 52 -17.73 -43.97 -36.00
N MET A 53 -16.52 -43.53 -36.36
CA MET A 53 -16.26 -42.14 -36.76
C MET A 53 -17.01 -41.83 -38.07
N PRO A 54 -17.76 -40.70 -38.15
CA PRO A 54 -18.48 -40.34 -39.37
C PRO A 54 -17.53 -39.98 -40.53
N PRO A 55 -18.03 -39.89 -41.78
CA PRO A 55 -17.27 -39.42 -42.94
C PRO A 55 -16.56 -38.09 -42.65
N GLN A 56 -15.38 -37.89 -43.21
CA GLN A 56 -14.51 -36.79 -42.79
C GLN A 56 -15.13 -35.41 -42.99
N ASP A 57 -15.88 -35.19 -44.08
CA ASP A 57 -16.59 -33.92 -44.32
C ASP A 57 -17.69 -33.65 -43.28
N GLU A 58 -18.40 -34.70 -42.84
CA GLU A 58 -19.44 -34.62 -41.81
C GLU A 58 -18.83 -34.42 -40.42
N LEU A 59 -17.68 -35.06 -40.15
CA LEU A 59 -16.90 -34.86 -38.94
C LEU A 59 -16.37 -33.43 -38.86
N ASP A 60 -15.78 -32.91 -39.93
CA ASP A 60 -15.19 -31.57 -39.97
C ASP A 60 -16.27 -30.48 -39.91
N ALA A 61 -17.47 -30.70 -40.48
CA ALA A 61 -18.62 -29.83 -40.27
C ALA A 61 -19.11 -29.81 -38.80
N LYS A 62 -19.31 -30.99 -38.19
CA LYS A 62 -19.71 -31.13 -36.77
C LYS A 62 -18.65 -30.59 -35.81
N PHE A 63 -17.38 -30.69 -36.18
CA PHE A 63 -16.28 -30.17 -35.39
C PHE A 63 -16.10 -28.65 -35.55
N ALA A 64 -16.37 -28.09 -36.75
CA ALA A 64 -16.43 -26.65 -36.95
C ALA A 64 -17.53 -25.99 -36.08
N GLU A 65 -18.72 -26.60 -36.03
CA GLU A 65 -19.81 -26.17 -35.14
C GLU A 65 -19.35 -26.11 -33.67
N LEU A 66 -18.66 -27.16 -33.20
CA LEU A 66 -18.11 -27.22 -31.84
C LEU A 66 -16.96 -26.22 -31.59
N VAL A 67 -16.15 -25.91 -32.62
CA VAL A 67 -15.06 -24.91 -32.52
C VAL A 67 -15.62 -23.48 -32.46
N GLU A 68 -16.76 -23.22 -33.11
CA GLU A 68 -17.51 -21.97 -32.94
C GLU A 68 -18.19 -21.87 -31.56
N GLU A 69 -18.73 -22.97 -31.01
CA GLU A 69 -19.29 -23.03 -29.64
C GLU A 69 -18.27 -22.77 -28.51
N LEU A 70 -16.97 -22.74 -28.81
CA LEU A 70 -15.87 -22.53 -27.87
C LEU A 70 -15.31 -21.09 -27.83
N ASP A 71 -15.81 -20.18 -28.67
CA ASP A 71 -15.47 -18.73 -28.66
C ASP A 71 -13.95 -18.42 -28.69
N LEU A 72 -13.20 -19.24 -29.43
CA LEU A 72 -11.74 -19.18 -29.48
C LEU A 72 -11.20 -18.10 -30.45
N THR A 73 -10.00 -17.58 -30.17
CA THR A 73 -9.25 -16.71 -31.10
C THR A 73 -9.00 -17.40 -32.45
N ALA A 74 -8.81 -16.61 -33.53
CA ALA A 74 -8.67 -17.15 -34.88
C ALA A 74 -7.50 -18.15 -35.01
N VAL A 75 -6.40 -17.89 -34.28
CA VAL A 75 -5.23 -18.78 -34.21
C VAL A 75 -5.57 -20.11 -33.53
N ASN A 76 -6.35 -20.08 -32.44
CA ASN A 76 -6.75 -21.28 -31.70
C ASN A 76 -7.82 -22.08 -32.47
N LYS A 77 -8.76 -21.41 -33.16
CA LYS A 77 -9.71 -22.05 -34.08
C LYS A 77 -8.98 -22.80 -35.20
N ALA A 78 -8.03 -22.14 -35.87
CA ALA A 78 -7.21 -22.78 -36.90
C ALA A 78 -6.44 -24.01 -36.35
N ALA A 79 -5.79 -23.87 -35.19
CA ALA A 79 -5.04 -24.97 -34.56
C ALA A 79 -5.94 -26.15 -34.13
N MET A 80 -7.22 -25.92 -33.81
CA MET A 80 -8.19 -27.00 -33.60
C MET A 80 -8.66 -27.62 -34.93
N MET A 81 -8.90 -26.83 -35.97
CA MET A 81 -9.30 -27.34 -37.28
C MET A 81 -8.18 -28.12 -37.99
N GLU A 82 -6.90 -27.90 -37.64
CA GLU A 82 -5.76 -28.71 -38.08
C GLU A 82 -5.62 -30.08 -37.35
N LEU A 83 -6.45 -30.38 -36.34
CA LEU A 83 -6.34 -31.64 -35.60
C LEU A 83 -6.69 -32.88 -36.47
N PRO A 84 -5.98 -34.02 -36.29
CA PRO A 84 -6.33 -35.28 -36.93
C PRO A 84 -7.76 -35.73 -36.59
N ALA A 85 -8.46 -36.32 -37.56
CA ALA A 85 -9.86 -36.76 -37.44
C ALA A 85 -10.15 -37.56 -36.14
N ALA A 86 -9.30 -38.52 -35.78
CA ALA A 86 -9.45 -39.29 -34.54
C ALA A 86 -9.46 -38.41 -33.26
N LYS A 87 -8.68 -37.33 -33.22
CA LYS A 87 -8.70 -36.36 -32.11
C LYS A 87 -9.93 -35.45 -32.17
N LYS A 88 -10.34 -35.01 -33.36
CA LYS A 88 -11.59 -34.24 -33.54
C LYS A 88 -12.79 -35.02 -33.03
N TRP A 89 -12.89 -36.31 -33.39
CA TRP A 89 -13.96 -37.21 -32.94
C TRP A 89 -13.91 -37.47 -31.43
N GLN A 90 -12.72 -37.71 -30.86
CA GLN A 90 -12.56 -37.86 -29.41
C GLN A 90 -13.01 -36.61 -28.64
N ILE A 91 -12.60 -35.42 -29.10
CA ILE A 91 -13.00 -34.14 -28.48
C ILE A 91 -14.51 -33.93 -28.63
N TYR A 92 -15.08 -34.18 -29.81
CA TYR A 92 -16.52 -34.07 -30.08
C TYR A 92 -17.34 -34.96 -29.12
N CYS A 93 -17.03 -36.26 -29.05
CA CYS A 93 -17.70 -37.20 -28.15
C CYS A 93 -17.52 -36.84 -26.66
N SER A 94 -16.40 -36.21 -26.27
CA SER A 94 -16.19 -35.73 -24.89
C SER A 94 -17.01 -34.49 -24.50
N LYS A 95 -17.55 -33.76 -25.49
CA LYS A 95 -18.33 -32.53 -25.29
C LYS A 95 -19.82 -32.68 -25.61
N ARG A 96 -20.16 -33.52 -26.58
CA ARG A 96 -21.53 -33.87 -27.00
C ARG A 96 -21.73 -35.39 -26.90
N PRO A 97 -21.90 -35.94 -25.68
CA PRO A 97 -22.20 -37.37 -25.50
C PRO A 97 -23.56 -37.74 -26.13
N PRO A 98 -23.75 -39.00 -26.57
CA PRO A 98 -24.95 -39.40 -27.31
C PRO A 98 -26.22 -39.36 -26.44
N PRO A 99 -27.40 -39.09 -27.05
CA PRO A 99 -28.68 -39.10 -26.34
C PRO A 99 -28.95 -40.49 -25.76
N GLY A 100 -28.99 -40.58 -24.42
CA GLY A 100 -29.04 -41.83 -23.67
C GLY A 100 -27.89 -42.00 -22.66
N GLN A 101 -26.77 -41.29 -22.84
CA GLN A 101 -25.68 -41.17 -21.85
C GLN A 101 -25.48 -39.71 -21.43
N GLN A 102 -26.54 -39.07 -20.96
CA GLN A 102 -26.40 -37.82 -20.21
C GLN A 102 -25.76 -38.13 -18.85
N PRO A 103 -24.70 -37.41 -18.43
CA PRO A 103 -24.36 -37.31 -17.02
C PRO A 103 -25.54 -36.66 -16.27
N PRO A 104 -25.64 -36.80 -14.94
CA PRO A 104 -26.73 -36.21 -14.15
C PRO A 104 -26.63 -34.67 -14.09
N LEU A 105 -27.05 -34.01 -15.17
CA LEU A 105 -27.21 -32.55 -15.30
C LEU A 105 -28.66 -32.08 -15.12
N ALA A 106 -29.59 -33.00 -14.81
CA ALA A 106 -30.96 -32.68 -14.39
C ALA A 106 -31.03 -31.89 -13.08
N THR A 107 -29.91 -31.78 -12.35
CA THR A 107 -29.74 -31.02 -11.10
C THR A 107 -28.89 -29.75 -11.26
N ALA A 108 -28.51 -29.36 -12.48
CA ALA A 108 -27.74 -28.14 -12.71
C ALA A 108 -28.67 -26.93 -12.96
N PRO A 109 -28.53 -25.81 -12.23
CA PRO A 109 -29.38 -24.63 -12.40
C PRO A 109 -29.39 -24.11 -13.84
N GLN A 110 -30.54 -23.71 -14.34
CA GLN A 110 -30.76 -23.14 -15.67
C GLN A 110 -30.46 -21.63 -15.68
N VAL A 111 -30.56 -21.00 -16.85
CA VAL A 111 -30.32 -19.55 -17.00
C VAL A 111 -31.35 -18.76 -16.20
N GLU A 112 -32.60 -19.21 -16.27
CA GLU A 112 -33.77 -18.62 -15.62
C GLU A 112 -33.61 -18.60 -14.10
N ASP A 113 -33.05 -19.66 -13.51
CA ASP A 113 -32.80 -19.74 -12.06
C ASP A 113 -31.79 -18.67 -11.61
N TYR A 114 -30.70 -18.48 -12.38
CA TYR A 114 -29.71 -17.44 -12.08
C TYR A 114 -30.27 -16.03 -12.21
N ILE A 115 -31.14 -15.77 -13.21
CA ILE A 115 -31.77 -14.45 -13.38
C ILE A 115 -32.79 -14.19 -12.26
N LYS A 116 -33.56 -15.22 -11.86
CA LYS A 116 -34.48 -15.12 -10.71
C LYS A 116 -33.73 -14.80 -9.41
N ALA A 117 -32.63 -15.50 -9.12
CA ALA A 117 -31.82 -15.24 -7.92
C ALA A 117 -31.16 -13.86 -7.93
N LEU A 118 -30.72 -13.34 -9.09
CA LEU A 118 -30.20 -11.97 -9.21
C LEU A 118 -31.27 -10.93 -8.88
N ASN A 119 -32.50 -11.12 -9.38
CA ASN A 119 -33.62 -10.23 -9.07
C ASN A 119 -34.02 -10.31 -7.59
N GLU A 120 -34.08 -11.52 -7.01
CA GLU A 120 -34.40 -11.73 -5.59
C GLU A 120 -33.38 -11.05 -4.65
N ILE A 121 -32.10 -11.06 -5.01
CA ILE A 121 -31.05 -10.31 -4.30
C ILE A 121 -31.25 -8.79 -4.48
N ALA A 122 -31.56 -8.34 -5.69
CA ALA A 122 -31.79 -6.92 -5.94
C ALA A 122 -33.02 -6.38 -5.18
N ASP A 123 -34.11 -7.15 -5.14
CA ASP A 123 -35.34 -6.81 -4.40
C ASP A 123 -35.11 -6.85 -2.88
N ALA A 124 -34.39 -7.85 -2.35
CA ALA A 124 -34.02 -7.93 -0.93
C ALA A 124 -33.14 -6.75 -0.48
N PHE A 125 -32.28 -6.21 -1.35
CA PHE A 125 -31.54 -4.97 -1.09
C PHE A 125 -32.36 -3.69 -1.32
N ALA A 126 -33.57 -3.77 -1.87
CA ALA A 126 -34.49 -2.64 -2.02
C ALA A 126 -35.48 -2.54 -0.85
N SER A 127 -35.87 -3.66 -0.24
CA SER A 127 -36.73 -3.71 0.95
C SER A 127 -35.99 -3.22 2.20
N SER A 128 -36.46 -2.11 2.79
CA SER A 128 -35.90 -1.52 4.02
C SER A 128 -36.43 -2.15 5.32
N GLU A 129 -36.97 -3.38 5.26
CA GLU A 129 -37.50 -4.09 6.42
C GLU A 129 -36.50 -5.17 6.85
N ASP A 130 -36.02 -5.07 8.09
CA ASP A 130 -34.98 -5.93 8.70
C ASP A 130 -35.54 -7.30 9.13
N ASP A 131 -36.21 -7.98 8.20
CA ASP A 131 -36.42 -9.42 8.28
C ASP A 131 -35.05 -10.07 7.95
N GLY A 132 -34.23 -10.27 8.99
CA GLY A 132 -32.79 -10.62 8.93
C GLY A 132 -32.41 -11.96 8.29
N VAL A 133 -33.26 -12.51 7.42
CA VAL A 133 -33.00 -13.68 6.58
C VAL A 133 -32.44 -13.20 5.23
N SER A 134 -31.12 -12.96 5.18
CA SER A 134 -30.41 -12.83 3.91
C SER A 134 -30.74 -14.02 3.00
N PRO A 135 -31.07 -13.83 1.70
CA PRO A 135 -31.51 -14.87 0.79
C PRO A 135 -30.35 -15.82 0.42
N THR A 136 -29.94 -16.63 1.40
CA THR A 136 -28.71 -17.41 1.41
C THR A 136 -28.63 -18.38 0.23
N GLU A 137 -29.77 -18.93 -0.19
CA GLU A 137 -29.89 -19.79 -1.36
C GLU A 137 -29.65 -19.03 -2.68
N ALA A 138 -30.19 -17.81 -2.81
CA ALA A 138 -29.96 -16.96 -3.97
C ALA A 138 -28.50 -16.49 -4.06
N CYS A 139 -27.91 -16.09 -2.93
CA CYS A 139 -26.49 -15.73 -2.83
C CYS A 139 -25.61 -16.93 -3.23
N ALA A 140 -25.86 -18.12 -2.68
CA ALA A 140 -25.15 -19.34 -3.06
C ALA A 140 -25.30 -19.70 -4.55
N LEU A 141 -26.45 -19.37 -5.17
CA LEU A 141 -26.64 -19.54 -6.61
C LEU A 141 -25.81 -18.54 -7.42
N VAL A 142 -25.75 -17.26 -7.02
CA VAL A 142 -24.94 -16.22 -7.67
C VAL A 142 -23.43 -16.46 -7.50
N ASP A 143 -22.99 -17.03 -6.37
CA ASP A 143 -21.64 -17.57 -6.20
C ASP A 143 -21.28 -18.63 -7.26
N GLY A 144 -22.27 -19.43 -7.69
CA GLY A 144 -22.14 -20.38 -8.79
C GLY A 144 -22.11 -19.73 -10.19
N LEU A 145 -22.73 -18.56 -10.38
CA LEU A 145 -22.90 -17.92 -11.68
C LEU A 145 -21.56 -17.57 -12.36
N LYS A 146 -20.60 -17.01 -11.62
CA LYS A 146 -19.23 -16.71 -12.12
C LYS A 146 -18.50 -17.96 -12.65
N THR A 147 -18.84 -19.14 -12.12
CA THR A 147 -18.31 -20.41 -12.62
C THR A 147 -19.11 -20.89 -13.84
N ALA A 148 -20.45 -20.83 -13.79
CA ALA A 148 -21.32 -21.21 -14.90
C ALA A 148 -21.02 -20.42 -16.20
N LEU A 149 -20.85 -19.09 -16.10
CA LEU A 149 -20.48 -18.22 -17.23
C LEU A 149 -19.07 -18.51 -17.81
N ARG A 150 -18.20 -19.17 -17.04
CA ARG A 150 -16.81 -19.49 -17.42
C ARG A 150 -16.62 -20.93 -17.92
N THR A 151 -17.46 -21.88 -17.50
CA THR A 151 -17.24 -23.32 -17.75
C THR A 151 -18.32 -24.00 -18.60
N ARG A 152 -19.50 -23.38 -18.78
CA ARG A 152 -20.54 -23.87 -19.70
C ARG A 152 -20.25 -23.42 -21.14
N ALA A 153 -20.93 -24.04 -22.11
CA ALA A 153 -20.78 -23.70 -23.54
C ALA A 153 -21.27 -22.27 -23.85
N HIS A 154 -20.75 -21.65 -24.92
CA HIS A 154 -21.10 -20.27 -25.30
C HIS A 154 -22.61 -20.05 -25.52
N SER A 155 -23.35 -21.11 -25.89
CA SER A 155 -24.81 -21.09 -26.00
C SER A 155 -25.54 -20.77 -24.67
N PHE A 156 -24.96 -21.13 -23.51
CA PHE A 156 -25.46 -20.71 -22.19
C PHE A 156 -25.29 -19.20 -21.98
N VAL A 157 -24.13 -18.66 -22.37
CA VAL A 157 -23.82 -17.22 -22.27
C VAL A 157 -24.73 -16.40 -23.20
N ILE A 158 -24.95 -16.85 -24.44
CA ILE A 158 -25.91 -16.23 -25.37
C ILE A 158 -27.33 -16.23 -24.77
N ARG A 159 -27.80 -17.33 -24.16
CA ARG A 159 -29.13 -17.41 -23.54
C ARG A 159 -29.25 -16.46 -22.34
N PHE A 160 -28.23 -16.41 -21.47
CA PHE A 160 -28.18 -15.49 -20.32
C PHE A 160 -28.27 -14.02 -20.76
N ILE A 161 -27.52 -13.62 -21.79
CA ILE A 161 -27.58 -12.26 -22.34
C ILE A 161 -28.96 -11.98 -22.95
N LYS A 162 -29.49 -12.88 -23.79
CA LYS A 162 -30.79 -12.72 -24.47
C LYS A 162 -32.00 -12.65 -23.52
N GLN A 163 -31.88 -13.22 -22.33
CA GLN A 163 -32.92 -13.17 -21.28
C GLN A 163 -32.74 -11.98 -20.32
N GLY A 164 -31.82 -11.04 -20.61
CA GLY A 164 -31.61 -9.84 -19.79
C GLY A 164 -30.72 -10.05 -18.57
N GLY A 165 -30.03 -11.19 -18.44
CA GLY A 165 -29.22 -11.51 -17.26
C GLY A 165 -28.08 -10.52 -16.98
N LEU A 166 -27.57 -9.81 -17.99
CA LEU A 166 -26.63 -8.70 -17.77
C LEU A 166 -27.30 -7.51 -17.04
N ALA A 167 -28.55 -7.18 -17.38
CA ALA A 167 -29.28 -6.09 -16.72
C ALA A 167 -29.57 -6.47 -15.26
N ALA A 168 -30.11 -7.67 -15.00
CA ALA A 168 -30.32 -8.20 -13.65
C ALA A 168 -29.05 -8.21 -12.79
N LEU A 169 -27.90 -8.55 -13.39
CA LEU A 169 -26.62 -8.58 -12.68
C LEU A 169 -26.11 -7.16 -12.34
N LEU A 170 -26.21 -6.22 -13.28
CA LEU A 170 -25.88 -4.81 -13.02
C LEU A 170 -26.84 -4.16 -12.01
N GLU A 171 -28.12 -4.52 -12.06
CA GLU A 171 -29.16 -4.03 -11.15
C GLU A 171 -28.95 -4.55 -9.71
N ALA A 172 -28.62 -5.83 -9.55
CA ALA A 172 -28.18 -6.38 -8.26
C ALA A 172 -26.90 -5.68 -7.75
N LEU A 173 -25.93 -5.41 -8.62
CA LEU A 173 -24.69 -4.70 -8.27
C LEU A 173 -24.92 -3.23 -7.88
N GLN A 174 -25.94 -2.59 -8.45
CA GLN A 174 -26.32 -1.22 -8.13
C GLN A 174 -26.99 -1.12 -6.75
N ARG A 175 -27.81 -2.11 -6.36
CA ARG A 175 -28.48 -2.12 -5.04
C ARG A 175 -27.65 -2.74 -3.91
N ALA A 176 -26.70 -3.61 -4.20
CA ALA A 176 -25.91 -4.31 -3.17
C ALA A 176 -25.19 -3.33 -2.21
N PRO A 177 -25.42 -3.41 -0.89
CA PRO A 177 -24.85 -2.48 0.09
C PRO A 177 -23.32 -2.57 0.14
N ARG A 178 -22.67 -1.46 0.52
CA ARG A 178 -21.20 -1.37 0.61
C ARG A 178 -20.57 -2.47 1.46
N ASP A 179 -21.26 -2.84 2.53
CA ASP A 179 -20.78 -3.77 3.55
C ASP A 179 -20.85 -5.25 3.10
N ASP A 180 -21.70 -5.58 2.10
CA ASP A 180 -21.70 -6.92 1.49
C ASP A 180 -20.56 -7.07 0.46
N ALA A 181 -19.36 -7.13 1.03
CA ALA A 181 -18.11 -7.39 0.34
C ALA A 181 -18.08 -8.71 -0.44
N ILE A 182 -18.97 -9.68 -0.15
CA ILE A 182 -18.99 -11.02 -0.77
C ILE A 182 -19.86 -11.00 -2.03
N THR A 183 -21.13 -10.58 -1.91
CA THR A 183 -22.05 -10.52 -3.04
C THR A 183 -21.55 -9.52 -4.08
N ARG A 184 -21.05 -8.34 -3.68
CA ARG A 184 -20.42 -7.37 -4.61
C ARG A 184 -19.21 -7.97 -5.34
N HIS A 185 -18.39 -8.78 -4.67
CA HIS A 185 -17.27 -9.48 -5.32
C HIS A 185 -17.75 -10.50 -6.36
N ASN A 186 -18.77 -11.28 -6.02
CA ASN A 186 -19.28 -12.36 -6.87
C ASN A 186 -20.03 -11.85 -8.10
N LEU A 187 -20.75 -10.73 -7.97
CA LEU A 187 -21.32 -9.99 -9.09
C LEU A 187 -20.23 -9.47 -10.05
N ILE A 188 -19.22 -8.76 -9.54
CA ILE A 188 -18.08 -8.28 -10.36
C ILE A 188 -17.32 -9.43 -11.03
N ALA A 189 -17.12 -10.56 -10.33
CA ALA A 189 -16.53 -11.77 -10.90
C ALA A 189 -17.42 -12.40 -12.00
N GLY A 190 -18.75 -12.27 -11.88
CA GLY A 190 -19.71 -12.62 -12.93
C GLY A 190 -19.56 -11.75 -14.19
N ILE A 191 -19.42 -10.42 -14.03
CA ILE A 191 -19.11 -9.52 -15.16
C ILE A 191 -17.78 -9.92 -15.81
N LYS A 192 -16.73 -10.17 -15.02
CA LYS A 192 -15.42 -10.60 -15.55
C LYS A 192 -15.52 -11.89 -16.37
N ALA A 193 -16.27 -12.88 -15.88
CA ALA A 193 -16.53 -14.13 -16.60
C ALA A 193 -17.31 -13.90 -17.91
N LEU A 194 -18.31 -13.01 -17.89
CA LEU A 194 -19.09 -12.63 -19.06
C LEU A 194 -18.23 -11.96 -20.14
N MET A 195 -17.34 -11.04 -19.77
CA MET A 195 -16.47 -10.29 -20.69
C MET A 195 -15.34 -11.11 -21.32
N ASN A 196 -15.06 -12.30 -20.77
CA ASN A 196 -14.17 -13.27 -21.42
C ASN A 196 -14.81 -13.96 -22.63
N ASN A 197 -16.12 -13.83 -22.83
CA ASN A 197 -16.79 -14.18 -24.08
C ASN A 197 -16.88 -12.94 -25.00
N SER A 198 -16.72 -13.12 -26.32
CA SER A 198 -16.83 -12.06 -27.34
C SER A 198 -18.19 -11.37 -27.31
N THR A 199 -19.27 -12.15 -27.36
CA THR A 199 -20.66 -11.69 -27.23
C THR A 199 -20.91 -10.96 -25.91
N GLY A 200 -20.39 -11.50 -24.79
CA GLY A 200 -20.56 -10.89 -23.47
C GLY A 200 -19.85 -9.54 -23.34
N ARG A 201 -18.62 -9.43 -23.84
CA ARG A 201 -17.86 -8.17 -23.93
C ARG A 201 -18.57 -7.13 -24.76
N ALA A 202 -19.13 -7.50 -25.92
CA ALA A 202 -19.88 -6.58 -26.78
C ALA A 202 -21.13 -6.03 -26.05
N HIS A 203 -21.91 -6.88 -25.37
CA HIS A 203 -23.08 -6.44 -24.61
C HIS A 203 -22.74 -5.60 -23.38
N VAL A 204 -21.66 -5.92 -22.65
CA VAL A 204 -21.18 -5.08 -21.53
C VAL A 204 -20.75 -3.70 -22.03
N LEU A 205 -20.03 -3.61 -23.15
CA LEU A 205 -19.62 -2.33 -23.74
C LEU A 205 -20.77 -1.54 -24.37
N ALA A 206 -21.85 -2.20 -24.79
CA ALA A 206 -23.04 -1.56 -25.35
C ALA A 206 -23.96 -0.97 -24.26
N HIS A 207 -24.02 -1.59 -23.08
CA HIS A 207 -24.85 -1.12 -21.96
C HIS A 207 -24.38 0.27 -21.46
N PRO A 208 -25.29 1.23 -21.16
CA PRO A 208 -24.89 2.60 -20.83
C PRO A 208 -24.13 2.71 -19.50
N THR A 209 -24.67 2.12 -18.42
CA THR A 209 -24.16 2.30 -17.03
C THR A 209 -23.20 1.21 -16.57
N SER A 210 -22.82 0.27 -17.44
CA SER A 210 -22.04 -0.91 -17.04
C SER A 210 -20.65 -0.54 -16.51
N ILE A 211 -19.92 0.29 -17.25
CA ILE A 211 -18.56 0.70 -16.93
C ILE A 211 -18.57 1.61 -15.68
N ASP A 212 -19.60 2.45 -15.53
CA ASP A 212 -19.81 3.28 -14.34
C ASP A 212 -19.99 2.43 -13.06
N LEU A 213 -20.79 1.35 -13.13
CA LEU A 213 -21.06 0.45 -11.99
C LEU A 213 -19.84 -0.44 -11.64
N ILE A 214 -19.04 -0.80 -12.65
CA ILE A 214 -17.75 -1.47 -12.45
C ILE A 214 -16.76 -0.52 -11.75
N ALA A 215 -16.68 0.75 -12.17
CA ALA A 215 -15.85 1.75 -11.52
C ALA A 215 -16.30 2.06 -10.09
N GLN A 216 -17.60 2.23 -9.85
CA GLN A 216 -18.19 2.39 -8.52
C GLN A 216 -17.84 1.24 -7.57
N SER A 217 -17.60 0.03 -8.08
CA SER A 217 -17.24 -1.12 -7.24
C SER A 217 -15.81 -1.09 -6.68
N MET A 218 -15.01 -0.07 -7.02
CA MET A 218 -13.77 0.25 -6.30
C MET A 218 -14.02 0.88 -4.92
N ASP A 219 -15.21 1.44 -4.68
CA ASP A 219 -15.70 1.96 -3.39
C ASP A 219 -16.20 0.81 -2.50
N THR A 220 -15.29 -0.10 -2.17
CA THR A 220 -15.50 -1.20 -1.21
C THR A 220 -14.20 -1.43 -0.43
N GLU A 221 -14.24 -2.06 0.74
CA GLU A 221 -13.00 -2.43 1.45
C GLU A 221 -12.34 -3.69 0.86
N ASN A 222 -13.09 -4.50 0.10
CA ASN A 222 -12.61 -5.76 -0.43
C ASN A 222 -11.61 -5.58 -1.58
N VAL A 223 -10.33 -5.70 -1.25
CA VAL A 223 -9.19 -5.70 -2.19
C VAL A 223 -9.43 -6.56 -3.44
N LYS A 224 -10.06 -7.73 -3.30
CA LYS A 224 -10.31 -8.65 -4.43
C LYS A 224 -11.36 -8.11 -5.40
N THR A 225 -12.30 -7.30 -4.91
CA THR A 225 -13.27 -6.55 -5.73
C THR A 225 -12.60 -5.39 -6.45
N LYS A 226 -11.75 -4.61 -5.75
CA LYS A 226 -10.94 -3.55 -6.38
C LYS A 226 -10.06 -4.09 -7.51
N VAL A 227 -9.33 -5.17 -7.25
CA VAL A 227 -8.48 -5.85 -8.26
C VAL A 227 -9.31 -6.28 -9.46
N ALA A 228 -10.44 -6.97 -9.24
CA ALA A 228 -11.28 -7.45 -10.35
C ALA A 228 -11.89 -6.30 -11.18
N ALA A 229 -12.30 -5.19 -10.55
CA ALA A 229 -12.76 -3.99 -11.24
C ALA A 229 -11.64 -3.33 -12.07
N LEU A 230 -10.44 -3.14 -11.49
CA LEU A 230 -9.28 -2.57 -12.17
C LEU A 230 -8.79 -3.43 -13.34
N GLU A 231 -8.82 -4.76 -13.21
CA GLU A 231 -8.53 -5.69 -14.31
C GLU A 231 -9.52 -5.55 -15.47
N ILE A 232 -10.82 -5.38 -15.18
CA ILE A 232 -11.84 -5.14 -16.19
C ILE A 232 -11.61 -3.79 -16.89
N LEU A 233 -11.54 -2.69 -16.12
CA LEU A 233 -11.37 -1.33 -16.67
C LEU A 233 -10.06 -1.22 -17.46
N GLY A 234 -8.99 -1.85 -16.97
CA GLY A 234 -7.70 -1.92 -17.67
C GLY A 234 -7.80 -2.66 -19.00
N ALA A 235 -8.49 -3.80 -19.05
CA ALA A 235 -8.71 -4.52 -20.30
C ALA A 235 -9.64 -3.79 -21.27
N VAL A 236 -10.64 -3.04 -20.77
CA VAL A 236 -11.52 -2.20 -21.62
C VAL A 236 -10.76 -1.08 -22.32
N CYS A 237 -9.68 -0.55 -21.73
CA CYS A 237 -8.82 0.44 -22.39
C CYS A 237 -8.15 -0.08 -23.67
N LEU A 238 -7.99 -1.40 -23.81
CA LEU A 238 -7.38 -2.05 -24.99
C LEU A 238 -8.42 -2.39 -26.09
N VAL A 239 -9.70 -2.05 -25.90
CA VAL A 239 -10.77 -2.32 -26.87
C VAL A 239 -11.14 -1.02 -27.61
N PRO A 240 -11.34 -1.03 -28.95
CA PRO A 240 -11.79 0.14 -29.69
C PRO A 240 -13.02 0.81 -29.08
N GLY A 241 -12.93 2.11 -28.78
CA GLY A 241 -13.97 2.89 -28.09
C GLY A 241 -14.11 2.63 -26.59
N GLY A 242 -13.52 1.56 -26.05
CA GLY A 242 -13.58 1.23 -24.62
C GLY A 242 -12.79 2.20 -23.73
N HIS A 243 -11.60 2.61 -24.18
CA HIS A 243 -10.76 3.60 -23.46
C HIS A 243 -11.51 4.86 -23.07
N LYS A 244 -12.24 5.46 -24.03
CA LYS A 244 -13.09 6.64 -23.80
C LYS A 244 -14.14 6.38 -22.70
N LYS A 245 -14.84 5.25 -22.78
CA LYS A 245 -15.85 4.86 -21.77
C LYS A 245 -15.24 4.65 -20.38
N VAL A 246 -13.99 4.24 -20.28
CA VAL A 246 -13.28 4.17 -18.99
C VAL A 246 -12.99 5.57 -18.45
N LEU A 247 -12.54 6.52 -19.29
CA LEU A 247 -12.33 7.90 -18.83
C LEU A 247 -13.64 8.60 -18.43
N GLU A 248 -14.72 8.38 -19.18
CA GLU A 248 -16.08 8.83 -18.82
C GLU A 248 -16.53 8.21 -17.48
N ALA A 249 -16.38 6.90 -17.30
CA ALA A 249 -16.72 6.21 -16.07
C ALA A 249 -15.85 6.61 -14.87
N MET A 250 -14.59 7.00 -15.08
CA MET A 250 -13.75 7.58 -14.02
C MET A 250 -14.19 8.99 -13.64
N VAL A 251 -14.75 9.79 -14.56
CA VAL A 251 -15.41 11.07 -14.23
C VAL A 251 -16.77 10.85 -13.54
N HIS A 252 -17.50 9.78 -13.85
CA HIS A 252 -18.68 9.37 -13.07
C HIS A 252 -18.28 8.93 -11.65
N TYR A 253 -17.25 8.08 -11.54
CA TYR A 253 -16.70 7.63 -10.26
C TYR A 253 -16.25 8.80 -9.40
N GLN A 254 -15.58 9.80 -9.98
CA GLN A 254 -15.18 11.03 -9.29
C GLN A 254 -16.36 11.69 -8.57
N LYS A 255 -17.50 11.86 -9.26
CA LYS A 255 -18.71 12.49 -8.71
C LYS A 255 -19.36 11.62 -7.63
N TYR A 256 -19.38 10.30 -7.83
CA TYR A 256 -19.94 9.32 -6.90
C TYR A 256 -19.13 9.22 -5.59
N ALA A 257 -17.79 9.14 -5.69
CA ALA A 257 -16.88 8.98 -4.55
C ALA A 257 -16.49 10.31 -3.87
N GLY A 258 -16.96 11.46 -4.40
CA GLY A 258 -16.67 12.79 -3.86
C GLY A 258 -15.20 13.22 -4.03
N GLU A 259 -14.55 12.82 -5.12
CA GLU A 259 -13.12 13.05 -5.35
C GLU A 259 -12.82 14.35 -6.13
N ARG A 260 -11.69 15.00 -5.82
CA ARG A 260 -11.21 16.20 -6.53
C ARG A 260 -10.94 15.95 -8.02
N ALA A 261 -10.42 14.77 -8.34
CA ALA A 261 -10.00 14.36 -9.67
C ALA A 261 -10.24 12.87 -9.85
N ARG A 262 -10.55 12.46 -11.09
CA ARG A 262 -10.95 11.10 -11.47
C ARG A 262 -9.97 9.97 -11.13
N PHE A 263 -8.73 10.27 -10.76
CA PHE A 263 -7.74 9.26 -10.34
C PHE A 263 -7.28 9.40 -8.88
N GLN A 264 -7.89 10.28 -8.06
CA GLN A 264 -7.43 10.55 -6.69
C GLN A 264 -7.45 9.30 -5.81
N GLY A 265 -8.57 8.57 -5.78
CA GLY A 265 -8.71 7.34 -4.99
C GLY A 265 -7.75 6.25 -5.45
N ILE A 266 -7.46 6.18 -6.75
CA ILE A 266 -6.52 5.21 -7.33
C ILE A 266 -5.08 5.49 -6.89
N VAL A 267 -4.65 6.76 -6.85
CA VAL A 267 -3.31 7.12 -6.33
C VAL A 267 -3.24 6.98 -4.80
N ASN A 268 -4.34 7.28 -4.09
CA ASN A 268 -4.42 7.10 -2.63
C ASN A 268 -4.30 5.61 -2.24
N GLU A 269 -5.01 4.72 -2.93
CA GLU A 269 -4.96 3.27 -2.71
C GLU A 269 -3.60 2.66 -3.10
N LEU A 270 -2.93 3.27 -4.09
CA LEU A 270 -1.56 2.91 -4.45
C LEU A 270 -0.57 3.21 -3.31
N ASP A 271 -0.77 4.28 -2.54
CA ASP A 271 0.07 4.61 -1.37
C ASP A 271 -0.38 3.88 -0.09
N ARG A 272 -1.68 3.78 0.19
CA ARG A 272 -2.24 3.16 1.41
C ARG A 272 -1.73 1.73 1.59
N SER A 273 -1.12 1.41 2.73
CA SER A 273 -0.75 0.02 3.05
C SER A 273 -1.95 -0.69 3.66
N THR A 274 -2.45 -1.73 3.00
CA THR A 274 -3.72 -2.40 3.28
C THR A 274 -3.54 -3.84 3.74
N GLY A 275 -3.77 -4.12 5.03
CA GLY A 275 -3.92 -5.47 5.57
C GLY A 275 -2.78 -6.44 5.24
N ALA A 276 -3.11 -7.55 4.56
CA ALA A 276 -2.18 -8.63 4.28
C ALA A 276 -1.32 -8.37 3.02
N TYR A 277 0.00 -8.47 3.18
CA TYR A 277 1.01 -8.14 2.15
C TYR A 277 0.75 -8.71 0.74
N ARG A 278 0.19 -9.92 0.62
CA ARG A 278 -0.12 -10.52 -0.70
C ARG A 278 -1.29 -9.83 -1.42
N ASP A 279 -2.33 -9.44 -0.70
CA ASP A 279 -3.48 -8.75 -1.27
C ASP A 279 -3.11 -7.28 -1.57
N ASP A 280 -2.40 -6.60 -0.64
CA ASP A 280 -1.81 -5.25 -0.83
C ASP A 280 -0.98 -5.15 -2.11
N LEU A 281 -0.10 -6.12 -2.34
CA LEU A 281 0.77 -6.19 -3.51
C LEU A 281 0.02 -6.54 -4.80
N GLY A 282 -1.03 -7.36 -4.71
CA GLY A 282 -1.93 -7.65 -5.82
C GLY A 282 -2.67 -6.40 -6.29
N LEU A 283 -3.19 -5.60 -5.35
CA LEU A 283 -3.87 -4.34 -5.61
C LEU A 283 -2.94 -3.31 -6.27
N LYS A 284 -1.75 -3.12 -5.73
CA LYS A 284 -0.75 -2.17 -6.26
C LYS A 284 -0.30 -2.56 -7.68
N THR A 285 -0.21 -3.87 -7.95
CA THR A 285 0.06 -4.38 -9.30
C THR A 285 -1.12 -4.12 -10.25
N ALA A 286 -2.37 -4.35 -9.81
CA ALA A 286 -3.56 -4.07 -10.60
C ALA A 286 -3.70 -2.57 -10.92
N ILE A 287 -3.47 -1.68 -9.93
CA ILE A 287 -3.47 -0.23 -10.12
C ILE A 287 -2.39 0.20 -11.12
N MET A 288 -1.14 -0.27 -10.96
CA MET A 288 -0.07 0.09 -11.90
C MET A 288 -0.31 -0.50 -13.31
N SER A 289 -1.00 -1.63 -13.43
CA SER A 289 -1.47 -2.15 -14.72
C SER A 289 -2.53 -1.24 -15.34
N PHE A 290 -3.55 -0.84 -14.56
CA PHE A 290 -4.61 0.07 -14.97
C PHE A 290 -4.09 1.45 -15.39
N VAL A 291 -3.21 2.07 -14.60
CA VAL A 291 -2.57 3.36 -14.91
C VAL A 291 -1.80 3.27 -16.24
N ASN A 292 -1.07 2.19 -16.48
CA ASN A 292 -0.42 1.97 -17.76
C ASN A 292 -1.43 1.71 -18.90
N ALA A 293 -2.57 1.08 -18.64
CA ALA A 293 -3.60 0.86 -19.65
C ALA A 293 -4.28 2.19 -20.08
N VAL A 294 -4.62 3.05 -19.11
CA VAL A 294 -5.22 4.38 -19.38
C VAL A 294 -4.23 5.31 -20.12
N LEU A 295 -2.94 5.24 -19.80
CA LEU A 295 -1.94 6.12 -20.41
C LEU A 295 -1.50 5.73 -21.82
N ASN A 296 -1.53 4.45 -22.19
CA ASN A 296 -0.83 3.96 -23.39
C ASN A 296 -1.72 3.46 -24.52
N TYR A 297 -3.03 3.27 -24.29
CA TYR A 297 -3.95 2.76 -25.30
C TYR A 297 -4.96 3.82 -25.76
N GLY A 298 -5.67 3.55 -26.84
CA GLY A 298 -6.68 4.48 -27.39
C GLY A 298 -6.01 5.76 -27.92
N PRO A 299 -6.51 6.98 -27.60
CA PRO A 299 -5.85 8.22 -28.02
C PRO A 299 -4.41 8.35 -27.50
N GLY A 300 -4.06 7.62 -26.44
CA GLY A 300 -2.69 7.53 -25.92
C GLY A 300 -1.70 6.82 -26.86
N GLU A 301 -2.15 6.05 -27.85
CA GLU A 301 -1.23 5.39 -28.80
C GLU A 301 -0.62 6.43 -29.75
N ASP A 302 -1.47 7.26 -30.37
CA ASP A 302 -1.08 8.18 -31.44
C ASP A 302 -0.80 9.64 -30.97
N SER A 303 -1.36 10.11 -29.84
CA SER A 303 -1.16 11.48 -29.35
C SER A 303 -0.25 11.56 -28.12
N LEU A 304 0.93 12.18 -28.33
CA LEU A 304 1.82 12.59 -27.26
C LEU A 304 1.17 13.60 -26.30
N GLU A 305 0.38 14.54 -26.83
CA GLU A 305 -0.30 15.59 -26.08
C GLU A 305 -1.25 14.98 -25.04
N PHE A 306 -2.02 13.99 -25.47
CA PHE A 306 -2.94 13.23 -24.63
C PHE A 306 -2.20 12.42 -23.55
N ARG A 307 -1.13 11.70 -23.91
CA ARG A 307 -0.27 10.99 -22.95
C ARG A 307 0.36 11.92 -21.91
N LEU A 308 0.81 13.11 -22.34
CA LEU A 308 1.41 14.11 -21.46
C LEU A 308 0.38 14.71 -20.51
N HIS A 309 -0.85 14.99 -20.97
CA HIS A 309 -1.92 15.51 -20.12
C HIS A 309 -2.31 14.51 -19.02
N LEU A 310 -2.70 13.28 -19.39
CA LEU A 310 -3.10 12.26 -18.41
C LEU A 310 -1.97 11.93 -17.42
N ARG A 311 -0.71 11.95 -17.88
CA ARG A 311 0.44 11.77 -16.99
C ARG A 311 0.65 12.97 -16.06
N TYR A 312 0.38 14.19 -16.52
CA TYR A 312 0.43 15.37 -15.66
C TYR A 312 -0.64 15.31 -14.57
N GLU A 313 -1.86 14.86 -14.89
CA GLU A 313 -2.92 14.62 -13.90
C GLU A 313 -2.44 13.68 -12.78
N LEU A 314 -1.87 12.52 -13.14
CA LEU A 314 -1.32 11.55 -12.18
C LEU A 314 -0.10 12.06 -11.40
N LEU A 315 0.77 12.87 -12.03
CA LEU A 315 1.92 13.48 -11.37
C LEU A 315 1.51 14.54 -10.35
N MET A 316 0.47 15.34 -10.64
CA MET A 316 -0.11 16.32 -9.71
C MET A 316 -0.81 15.67 -8.52
N LEU A 317 -1.34 14.44 -8.70
CA LEU A 317 -1.84 13.59 -7.61
C LEU A 317 -0.72 12.95 -6.76
N GLY A 318 0.56 13.17 -7.09
CA GLY A 318 1.69 12.72 -6.28
C GLY A 318 2.17 11.30 -6.55
N ILE A 319 1.84 10.69 -7.70
CA ILE A 319 2.20 9.29 -8.00
C ILE A 319 3.72 8.99 -7.97
N GLN A 320 4.58 10.00 -8.15
CA GLN A 320 6.04 9.83 -8.22
C GLN A 320 6.66 9.39 -6.87
N PRO A 321 6.48 10.11 -5.74
CA PRO A 321 6.85 9.61 -4.40
C PRO A 321 6.25 8.24 -4.06
N VAL A 322 5.03 7.95 -4.53
CA VAL A 322 4.39 6.65 -4.31
C VAL A 322 5.16 5.55 -5.05
N ILE A 323 5.51 5.75 -6.32
CA ILE A 323 6.35 4.82 -7.10
C ILE A 323 7.70 4.54 -6.40
N GLU A 324 8.34 5.56 -5.82
CA GLU A 324 9.58 5.42 -5.06
C GLU A 324 9.41 4.62 -3.74
N LYS A 325 8.19 4.58 -3.18
CA LYS A 325 7.79 3.70 -2.08
C LYS A 325 7.51 2.27 -2.56
N LEU A 326 6.82 2.10 -3.70
CA LEU A 326 6.49 0.79 -4.28
C LEU A 326 7.73 -0.05 -4.61
N ARG A 327 8.80 0.57 -5.13
CA ARG A 327 10.08 -0.11 -5.43
C ARG A 327 10.75 -0.79 -4.21
N LYS A 328 10.27 -0.53 -2.98
CA LYS A 328 10.74 -1.19 -1.74
C LYS A 328 10.08 -2.55 -1.48
N TYR A 329 9.08 -2.94 -2.28
CA TYR A 329 8.39 -4.23 -2.17
C TYR A 329 9.15 -5.38 -2.88
N GLU A 330 10.24 -5.10 -3.60
CA GLU A 330 11.10 -6.09 -4.29
C GLU A 330 10.33 -7.12 -5.14
N ASN A 331 9.31 -6.67 -5.89
CA ASN A 331 8.42 -7.55 -6.65
C ASN A 331 8.58 -7.38 -8.16
N GLU A 332 9.11 -8.41 -8.82
CA GLU A 332 9.38 -8.40 -10.27
C GLU A 332 8.19 -8.04 -11.16
N THR A 333 6.95 -8.26 -10.74
CA THR A 333 5.75 -7.94 -11.54
C THR A 333 5.38 -6.47 -11.39
N LEU A 334 5.32 -5.96 -10.15
CA LEU A 334 5.09 -4.55 -9.88
C LEU A 334 6.22 -3.68 -10.48
N ASP A 335 7.49 -4.07 -10.28
CA ASP A 335 8.64 -3.40 -10.86
C ASP A 335 8.60 -3.37 -12.39
N ARG A 336 8.12 -4.43 -13.07
CA ARG A 336 7.89 -4.42 -14.52
C ARG A 336 6.88 -3.36 -14.97
N HIS A 337 5.80 -3.14 -14.21
CA HIS A 337 4.82 -2.08 -14.53
C HIS A 337 5.36 -0.67 -14.22
N ILE A 338 6.22 -0.53 -13.20
CA ILE A 338 6.91 0.72 -12.88
C ILE A 338 7.97 1.06 -13.95
N GLU A 339 8.82 0.10 -14.32
CA GLU A 339 9.80 0.23 -15.40
C GLU A 339 9.12 0.60 -16.73
N PHE A 340 7.94 0.04 -17.02
CA PHE A 340 7.18 0.40 -18.21
C PHE A 340 6.66 1.85 -18.15
N PHE A 341 6.05 2.27 -17.03
CA PHE A 341 5.60 3.65 -16.82
C PHE A 341 6.75 4.66 -16.98
N GLU A 342 7.89 4.40 -16.34
CA GLU A 342 9.11 5.20 -16.45
C GLU A 342 9.69 5.19 -17.88
N MET A 343 9.70 4.04 -18.57
CA MET A 343 10.20 3.91 -19.93
C MET A 343 9.39 4.78 -20.91
N ILE A 344 8.05 4.71 -20.84
CA ILE A 344 7.19 5.52 -21.73
C ILE A 344 7.28 7.00 -21.36
N ARG A 345 7.32 7.36 -20.08
CA ARG A 345 7.57 8.75 -19.66
C ARG A 345 8.88 9.29 -20.26
N ASN A 346 9.95 8.51 -20.23
CA ASN A 346 11.22 8.85 -20.85
C ASN A 346 11.17 8.84 -22.39
N GLU A 347 10.23 8.13 -23.02
CA GLU A 347 9.95 8.20 -24.47
C GLU A 347 9.26 9.52 -24.82
N ASP A 348 8.25 9.90 -24.04
CA ASP A 348 7.44 11.11 -24.22
C ASP A 348 8.25 12.39 -23.94
N GLU A 349 9.06 12.43 -22.88
CA GLU A 349 9.99 13.55 -22.62
C GLU A 349 11.00 13.71 -23.78
N ARG A 350 11.48 12.60 -24.37
CA ARG A 350 12.34 12.61 -25.57
C ARG A 350 11.59 12.98 -26.85
N GLU A 351 10.29 12.67 -26.97
CA GLU A 351 9.47 13.08 -28.13
C GLU A 351 9.14 14.57 -28.08
N LEU A 352 8.77 15.07 -26.90
CA LEU A 352 8.58 16.49 -26.66
C LEU A 352 9.85 17.28 -26.95
N ALA A 353 11.02 16.81 -26.48
CA ALA A 353 12.30 17.50 -26.72
C ALA A 353 12.70 17.51 -28.21
N ARG A 354 12.42 16.43 -28.95
CA ARG A 354 12.61 16.36 -30.42
C ARG A 354 11.80 17.42 -31.19
N ARG A 355 10.63 17.85 -30.68
CA ARG A 355 9.81 18.91 -31.29
C ARG A 355 10.41 20.33 -31.14
N PHE A 356 11.54 20.47 -30.43
CA PHE A 356 12.23 21.74 -30.18
C PHE A 356 13.75 21.65 -30.43
N ASP A 357 14.22 20.62 -31.15
CA ASP A 357 15.63 20.34 -31.41
C ASP A 357 16.51 20.30 -30.14
N LYS A 358 15.95 19.82 -29.02
CA LYS A 358 16.64 19.63 -27.74
C LYS A 358 16.77 18.15 -27.39
N GLN A 359 17.77 17.82 -26.57
CA GLN A 359 17.89 16.50 -25.94
C GLN A 359 16.90 16.31 -24.78
N HIS A 360 16.60 17.38 -24.03
CA HIS A 360 15.65 17.39 -22.91
C HIS A 360 14.92 18.74 -22.84
N VAL A 361 13.71 18.72 -22.27
CA VAL A 361 12.93 19.91 -21.92
C VAL A 361 12.68 19.86 -20.42
N ASP A 362 13.36 20.75 -19.68
CA ASP A 362 13.17 20.89 -18.24
C ASP A 362 11.80 21.54 -17.97
N THR A 363 10.83 20.69 -17.66
CA THR A 363 9.46 21.05 -17.30
C THR A 363 9.32 21.55 -15.85
N LYS A 364 10.38 21.48 -15.04
CA LYS A 364 10.40 21.94 -13.65
C LYS A 364 10.90 23.38 -13.52
N SER A 365 11.72 23.85 -14.45
CA SER A 365 12.18 25.24 -14.51
C SER A 365 11.26 26.13 -15.34
N ALA A 366 10.51 27.00 -14.66
CA ALA A 366 9.69 28.03 -15.30
C ALA A 366 10.50 28.93 -16.26
N ALA A 367 11.80 29.18 -15.96
CA ALA A 367 12.68 29.93 -16.84
C ALA A 367 13.06 29.14 -18.11
N ALA A 368 13.30 27.83 -18.01
CA ALA A 368 13.58 26.99 -19.18
C ALA A 368 12.34 26.84 -20.08
N MET A 369 11.16 26.71 -19.48
CA MET A 369 9.87 26.65 -20.18
C MET A 369 9.53 27.99 -20.85
N PHE A 370 9.71 29.13 -20.17
CA PHE A 370 9.51 30.44 -20.79
C PHE A 370 10.49 30.68 -21.94
N GLU A 371 11.78 30.34 -21.79
CA GLU A 371 12.76 30.46 -22.88
C GLU A 371 12.43 29.56 -24.08
N LEU A 372 11.84 28.38 -23.84
CA LEU A 372 11.32 27.50 -24.90
C LEU A 372 10.14 28.15 -25.64
N LEU A 373 9.15 28.67 -24.90
CA LEU A 373 7.98 29.37 -25.46
C LEU A 373 8.38 30.65 -26.21
N ARG A 374 9.32 31.42 -25.66
CA ARG A 374 9.87 32.63 -26.28
C ARG A 374 10.50 32.31 -27.63
N ARG A 375 11.34 31.26 -27.72
CA ARG A 375 11.92 30.80 -29.00
C ARG A 375 10.90 30.22 -29.96
N LYS A 376 9.90 29.48 -29.47
CA LYS A 376 8.80 28.93 -30.30
C LYS A 376 8.00 30.05 -30.98
N LEU A 377 7.78 31.17 -30.28
CA LEU A 377 6.83 32.19 -30.69
C LEU A 377 7.47 33.48 -31.24
N SER A 378 8.75 33.79 -30.98
CA SER A 378 9.39 35.09 -31.29
C SER A 378 9.32 35.57 -32.74
N HIS A 379 9.12 34.67 -33.70
CA HIS A 379 8.98 34.97 -35.14
C HIS A 379 7.58 34.65 -35.68
N THR A 380 6.57 34.68 -34.81
CA THR A 380 5.17 34.36 -35.13
C THR A 380 4.23 35.49 -34.71
N ALA A 381 3.07 35.58 -35.34
CA ALA A 381 2.00 36.51 -34.95
C ALA A 381 1.44 36.23 -33.54
N ALA A 382 1.78 35.11 -32.90
CA ALA A 382 1.37 34.78 -31.54
C ALA A 382 2.30 35.36 -30.44
N TYR A 383 3.45 35.96 -30.79
CA TYR A 383 4.33 36.56 -29.79
C TYR A 383 3.70 37.71 -28.97
N PRO A 384 2.94 38.65 -29.57
CA PRO A 384 2.24 39.69 -28.80
C PRO A 384 1.18 39.11 -27.86
N HIS A 385 0.55 37.99 -28.24
CA HIS A 385 -0.43 37.32 -27.38
C HIS A 385 0.25 36.64 -26.17
N LEU A 386 1.45 36.05 -26.33
CA LEU A 386 2.24 35.56 -25.20
C LEU A 386 2.59 36.68 -24.21
N LEU A 387 3.02 37.84 -24.72
CA LEU A 387 3.34 39.01 -23.88
C LEU A 387 2.09 39.51 -23.16
N SER A 388 0.99 39.71 -23.88
CA SER A 388 -0.29 40.12 -23.30
C SER A 388 -0.78 39.15 -22.22
N MET A 389 -0.65 37.84 -22.41
CA MET A 389 -0.96 36.85 -21.37
C MET A 389 -0.11 37.08 -20.12
N LEU A 390 1.20 37.19 -20.26
CA LEU A 390 2.14 37.39 -19.15
C LEU A 390 1.91 38.71 -18.40
N GLU A 391 1.56 39.78 -19.13
CA GLU A 391 1.15 41.07 -18.55
C GLU A 391 -0.10 40.91 -17.67
N HIS A 392 -1.13 40.21 -18.13
CA HIS A 392 -2.35 39.97 -17.33
C HIS A 392 -2.09 39.05 -16.14
N LEU A 393 -1.19 38.06 -16.27
CA LEU A 393 -0.76 37.20 -15.15
C LEU A 393 -0.02 37.99 -14.05
N LEU A 394 0.64 39.11 -14.38
CA LEU A 394 1.26 40.01 -13.39
C LEU A 394 0.24 40.89 -12.65
N LEU A 395 -0.99 41.02 -13.15
CA LEU A 395 -2.07 41.78 -12.50
C LEU A 395 -2.88 40.95 -11.48
N LEU A 396 -2.66 39.63 -11.41
CA LEU A 396 -3.32 38.75 -10.45
C LEU A 396 -2.82 39.02 -9.02
N GLN A 397 -3.66 39.65 -8.21
CA GLN A 397 -3.34 39.97 -6.81
C GLN A 397 -3.20 38.70 -5.97
N LEU A 398 -2.05 38.50 -5.33
CA LEU A 398 -1.82 37.36 -4.43
C LEU A 398 -2.58 37.50 -3.09
N GLU A 399 -2.89 38.72 -2.67
CA GLU A 399 -3.37 39.02 -1.31
C GLU A 399 -4.85 38.62 -1.08
N TYR A 400 -5.63 38.40 -2.15
CA TYR A 400 -7.07 38.13 -2.07
C TYR A 400 -7.46 36.64 -2.14
N ASN A 401 -6.52 35.71 -2.36
CA ASN A 401 -6.84 34.28 -2.46
C ASN A 401 -5.69 33.39 -1.95
N PRO A 402 -5.71 32.97 -0.67
CA PRO A 402 -4.67 32.10 -0.10
C PRO A 402 -4.60 30.69 -0.71
N HIS A 403 -5.54 30.33 -1.60
CA HIS A 403 -5.73 28.99 -2.17
C HIS A 403 -5.39 28.93 -3.68
N ALA A 404 -4.82 30.01 -4.24
CA ALA A 404 -4.36 30.12 -5.62
C ALA A 404 -5.40 29.75 -6.71
N GLN A 405 -6.70 29.84 -6.40
CA GLN A 405 -7.78 29.30 -7.25
C GLN A 405 -7.80 29.89 -8.68
N HIS A 406 -7.45 31.18 -8.84
CA HIS A 406 -7.30 31.80 -10.16
C HIS A 406 -6.23 31.15 -11.03
N TRP A 407 -5.12 30.69 -10.45
CA TRP A 407 -4.05 29.99 -11.16
C TRP A 407 -4.46 28.57 -11.55
N LEU A 408 -5.20 27.87 -10.68
CA LEU A 408 -5.79 26.55 -10.98
C LEU A 408 -6.80 26.63 -12.14
N LEU A 409 -7.64 27.67 -12.17
CA LEU A 409 -8.55 27.92 -13.30
C LEU A 409 -7.77 28.11 -14.60
N LEU A 410 -6.75 28.96 -14.60
CA LEU A 410 -5.92 29.24 -15.79
C LEU A 410 -5.18 28.00 -16.29
N ASP A 411 -4.64 27.18 -15.38
CA ASP A 411 -4.03 25.89 -15.70
C ASP A 411 -5.02 24.93 -16.38
N ARG A 412 -6.22 24.75 -15.83
CA ARG A 412 -7.27 23.91 -16.44
C ARG A 412 -7.71 24.42 -17.82
N VAL A 413 -7.85 25.73 -18.00
CA VAL A 413 -8.20 26.32 -19.31
C VAL A 413 -7.08 26.07 -20.34
N VAL A 414 -5.81 26.24 -19.97
CA VAL A 414 -4.68 25.96 -20.86
C VAL A 414 -4.57 24.48 -21.20
N GLN A 415 -4.82 23.57 -20.23
CA GLN A 415 -4.88 22.13 -20.48
C GLN A 415 -5.93 21.77 -21.54
N GLN A 416 -7.16 22.25 -21.40
CA GLN A 416 -8.25 21.94 -22.34
C GLN A 416 -7.97 22.48 -23.75
N VAL A 417 -7.43 23.71 -23.86
CA VAL A 417 -7.04 24.33 -25.14
C VAL A 417 -5.89 23.57 -25.84
N VAL A 418 -5.05 22.85 -25.09
CA VAL A 418 -4.02 21.96 -25.67
C VAL A 418 -4.60 20.63 -26.14
N LEU A 419 -5.50 20.01 -25.37
CA LEU A 419 -6.16 18.75 -25.74
C LEU A 419 -7.05 18.88 -26.99
N GLN A 420 -7.77 20.00 -27.12
CA GLN A 420 -8.70 20.25 -28.22
C GLN A 420 -8.05 20.44 -29.60
N GLN A 421 -6.72 20.46 -29.71
CA GLN A 421 -6.06 20.67 -31.00
C GLN A 421 -6.32 19.46 -31.90
N PRO A 422 -7.00 19.64 -33.07
CA PRO A 422 -7.38 18.51 -33.90
C PRO A 422 -6.13 17.84 -34.46
N SER A 423 -5.85 16.62 -33.96
CA SER A 423 -4.79 15.73 -34.45
C SER A 423 -4.79 15.71 -35.97
N ALA A 424 -3.63 15.87 -36.60
CA ALA A 424 -3.52 16.26 -38.01
C ALA A 424 -4.17 15.30 -39.05
N GLY A 425 -4.61 14.10 -38.63
CA GLY A 425 -5.41 13.18 -39.44
C GLY A 425 -6.94 13.40 -39.43
N SER A 426 -7.50 14.16 -38.47
CA SER A 426 -8.96 14.23 -38.25
C SER A 426 -9.74 14.96 -39.36
N ARG A 427 -9.05 15.71 -40.22
CA ARG A 427 -9.64 16.38 -41.41
C ARG A 427 -10.16 15.42 -42.50
N ALA A 428 -10.09 14.10 -42.31
CA ALA A 428 -10.53 13.11 -43.28
C ALA A 428 -12.01 12.68 -43.12
N ASN A 429 -12.63 12.89 -41.95
CA ASN A 429 -13.93 12.29 -41.60
C ASN A 429 -15.09 13.30 -41.35
N SER A 430 -14.87 14.62 -41.44
CA SER A 430 -15.93 15.62 -41.18
C SER A 430 -17.02 15.68 -42.26
N ASP A 431 -16.72 15.26 -43.48
CA ASP A 431 -17.51 15.61 -44.67
C ASP A 431 -18.50 14.50 -45.09
N ARG A 432 -18.79 13.55 -44.19
CA ARG A 432 -19.69 12.39 -44.43
C ARG A 432 -20.54 11.98 -43.20
N ASP A 433 -21.30 12.91 -42.65
CA ASP A 433 -22.73 12.66 -42.44
C ASP A 433 -23.50 13.97 -42.18
N SER A 434 -24.52 14.25 -43.00
CA SER A 434 -25.35 15.47 -42.86
C SER A 434 -26.76 15.35 -43.47
N THR A 435 -27.30 14.13 -43.61
CA THR A 435 -28.66 13.90 -44.15
C THR A 435 -29.44 12.76 -43.48
N THR A 436 -29.67 12.82 -42.17
CA THR A 436 -30.84 12.20 -41.53
C THR A 436 -31.26 12.98 -40.27
N ASP A 437 -32.25 13.87 -40.41
CA ASP A 437 -33.05 14.31 -39.26
C ASP A 437 -33.97 13.16 -38.83
N THR A 438 -33.89 12.71 -37.59
CA THR A 438 -35.02 12.05 -36.91
C THR A 438 -34.87 12.18 -35.39
N CYS A 439 -35.98 12.40 -34.69
CA CYS A 439 -35.95 12.84 -33.30
C CYS A 439 -35.67 11.71 -32.31
N SER A 440 -34.61 11.85 -31.52
CA SER A 440 -34.46 11.20 -30.21
C SER A 440 -33.62 12.07 -29.28
N ASP A 441 -34.10 12.29 -28.04
CA ASP A 441 -33.36 13.00 -26.99
C ASP A 441 -32.24 12.12 -26.40
N HIS A 442 -31.30 11.71 -27.25
CA HIS A 442 -30.06 11.13 -26.78
C HIS A 442 -29.17 12.22 -26.19
N ILE A 443 -28.92 12.10 -24.89
CA ILE A 443 -27.88 12.82 -24.15
C ILE A 443 -26.61 12.82 -25.01
N LYS A 444 -26.17 14.00 -25.45
CA LYS A 444 -24.92 14.14 -26.21
C LYS A 444 -23.77 13.76 -25.29
N VAL A 445 -23.25 12.54 -25.46
CA VAL A 445 -22.17 11.99 -24.64
C VAL A 445 -20.92 12.86 -24.82
N TYR A 446 -20.69 13.70 -23.81
CA TYR A 446 -19.72 14.79 -23.85
C TYR A 446 -18.37 14.25 -23.42
N ASP A 447 -17.45 14.15 -24.38
CA ASP A 447 -16.09 13.66 -24.17
C ASP A 447 -15.34 14.62 -23.23
N PRO A 448 -15.03 14.28 -21.97
CA PRO A 448 -14.47 15.25 -21.03
C PRO A 448 -13.12 15.82 -21.50
N ASP A 449 -12.33 15.01 -22.21
CA ASP A 449 -10.99 15.36 -22.69
C ASP A 449 -10.99 16.05 -24.08
N VAL A 450 -12.15 16.14 -24.77
CA VAL A 450 -12.29 16.82 -26.09
C VAL A 450 -13.42 17.89 -26.08
N ALA A 451 -14.21 17.94 -25.00
CA ALA A 451 -15.32 18.84 -24.74
C ALA A 451 -15.02 20.31 -25.06
N PRO A 452 -15.86 21.01 -25.86
CA PRO A 452 -15.88 22.46 -25.99
C PRO A 452 -15.83 23.23 -24.65
N LEU A 453 -15.28 24.46 -24.69
CA LEU A 453 -14.96 25.28 -23.52
C LEU A 453 -16.20 25.95 -22.87
N GLU A 454 -17.06 25.15 -22.22
CA GLU A 454 -18.11 25.67 -21.33
C GLU A 454 -17.52 26.05 -19.95
N ILE A 455 -16.66 27.07 -19.93
CA ILE A 455 -15.98 27.53 -18.70
C ILE A 455 -16.93 28.41 -17.87
N ASN A 456 -17.77 27.79 -17.05
CA ASN A 456 -18.52 28.51 -16.01
C ASN A 456 -17.60 28.81 -14.81
N VAL A 457 -16.91 29.96 -14.85
CA VAL A 457 -15.96 30.37 -13.79
C VAL A 457 -16.60 30.41 -12.40
N GLY A 458 -17.85 30.85 -12.28
CA GLY A 458 -18.55 30.93 -10.99
C GLY A 458 -18.82 29.54 -10.40
N GLU A 459 -19.20 28.58 -11.24
CA GLU A 459 -19.40 27.19 -10.84
C GLU A 459 -18.08 26.49 -10.49
N ILE A 460 -17.01 26.72 -11.27
CA ILE A 460 -15.68 26.17 -10.96
C ILE A 460 -15.16 26.69 -9.60
N VAL A 461 -15.31 27.99 -9.32
CA VAL A 461 -14.90 28.56 -8.01
C VAL A 461 -15.78 28.02 -6.87
N HIS A 462 -17.09 27.89 -7.08
CA HIS A 462 -18.00 27.30 -6.09
C HIS A 462 -17.71 25.82 -5.82
N LEU A 463 -17.38 25.04 -6.86
CA LEU A 463 -16.96 23.64 -6.73
C LEU A 463 -15.62 23.53 -5.98
N LEU A 464 -14.64 24.38 -6.29
CA LEU A 464 -13.34 24.41 -5.58
C LEU A 464 -13.49 24.80 -4.10
N ALA A 465 -14.38 25.73 -3.76
CA ALA A 465 -14.67 26.08 -2.37
C ALA A 465 -15.33 24.91 -1.60
N LYS A 466 -16.33 24.27 -2.22
CA LYS A 466 -17.01 23.10 -1.66
C LYS A 466 -16.11 21.86 -1.55
N GLU A 467 -15.11 21.75 -2.42
CA GLU A 467 -14.08 20.71 -2.38
C GLU A 467 -13.26 20.79 -1.08
N GLU A 468 -12.83 21.99 -0.67
CA GLU A 468 -12.02 22.16 0.54
C GLU A 468 -12.82 21.83 1.82
N GLU A 469 -14.11 22.16 1.86
CA GLU A 469 -15.03 21.75 2.95
C GLU A 469 -15.19 20.22 3.00
N LEU A 470 -15.34 19.56 1.85
CA LEU A 470 -15.46 18.09 1.75
C LEU A 470 -14.16 17.37 2.13
N VAL A 471 -13.00 17.89 1.69
CA VAL A 471 -11.67 17.33 2.04
C VAL A 471 -11.39 17.51 3.53
N ALA A 472 -11.73 18.66 4.13
CA ALA A 472 -11.63 18.87 5.56
C ALA A 472 -12.55 17.93 6.36
N ALA A 473 -13.79 17.73 5.89
CA ALA A 473 -14.73 16.79 6.49
C ALA A 473 -14.24 15.32 6.40
N ARG A 474 -13.73 14.88 5.24
CA ARG A 474 -13.20 13.52 5.04
C ARG A 474 -11.94 13.27 5.86
N SER A 475 -10.99 14.21 5.88
CA SER A 475 -9.78 14.11 6.71
C SER A 475 -10.11 14.05 8.21
N LYS A 476 -11.13 14.82 8.64
CA LYS A 476 -11.67 14.73 10.01
C LYS A 476 -12.30 13.37 10.30
N ALA A 477 -13.04 12.78 9.35
CA ALA A 477 -13.61 11.45 9.49
C ALA A 477 -12.52 10.36 9.63
N GLU A 478 -11.51 10.34 8.77
CA GLU A 478 -10.39 9.39 8.86
C GLU A 478 -9.56 9.56 10.16
N ASN A 479 -9.47 10.78 10.70
CA ASN A 479 -8.84 11.02 12.00
C ASN A 479 -9.68 10.45 13.14
N LEU A 480 -11.00 10.70 13.14
CA LEU A 480 -11.93 10.13 14.13
C LEU A 480 -11.99 8.61 14.07
N GLU A 481 -11.92 8.02 12.88
CA GLU A 481 -11.85 6.57 12.66
C GLU A 481 -10.58 5.97 13.29
N ARG A 482 -9.41 6.58 13.07
CA ARG A 482 -8.15 6.17 13.71
C ARG A 482 -8.19 6.34 15.23
N GLU A 483 -8.75 7.43 15.74
CA GLU A 483 -8.98 7.63 17.18
C GLU A 483 -9.91 6.54 17.76
N ASN A 484 -10.94 6.12 17.03
CA ASN A 484 -11.85 5.05 17.45
C ASN A 484 -11.15 3.69 17.53
N VAL A 485 -10.29 3.37 16.56
CA VAL A 485 -9.46 2.15 16.57
C VAL A 485 -8.48 2.17 17.75
N ASP A 486 -7.77 3.27 17.97
CA ASP A 486 -6.84 3.40 19.09
C ASP A 486 -7.56 3.24 20.45
N LEU A 487 -8.70 3.91 20.63
CA LEU A 487 -9.56 3.80 21.81
C LEU A 487 -10.07 2.36 22.03
N ALA A 488 -10.48 1.65 20.96
CA ALA A 488 -10.87 0.25 21.06
C ALA A 488 -9.71 -0.64 21.54
N THR A 489 -8.46 -0.39 21.10
CA THR A 489 -7.31 -1.15 21.61
C THR A 489 -6.98 -0.84 23.08
N GLU A 490 -7.18 0.41 23.54
CA GLU A 490 -7.01 0.75 24.95
C GLU A 490 -8.13 0.15 25.82
N LEU A 491 -9.37 0.13 25.33
CA LEU A 491 -10.50 -0.49 26.03
C LEU A 491 -10.28 -1.99 26.22
N ALA A 492 -9.86 -2.72 25.18
CA ALA A 492 -9.50 -4.14 25.28
C ALA A 492 -8.31 -4.41 26.23
N LYS A 493 -7.35 -3.48 26.35
CA LYS A 493 -6.28 -3.56 27.38
C LYS A 493 -6.84 -3.33 28.79
N LYS A 494 -7.86 -2.48 28.95
CA LYS A 494 -8.51 -2.17 30.23
C LYS A 494 -9.40 -3.30 30.72
N GLU A 495 -10.18 -3.92 29.84
CA GLU A 495 -10.96 -5.13 30.15
C GLU A 495 -10.05 -6.23 30.69
N LYS A 496 -8.98 -6.56 29.97
CA LYS A 496 -7.97 -7.53 30.41
C LYS A 496 -7.29 -7.16 31.75
N GLN A 497 -7.14 -5.87 32.05
CA GLN A 497 -6.61 -5.41 33.34
C GLN A 497 -7.64 -5.60 34.48
N VAL A 498 -8.94 -5.42 34.20
CA VAL A 498 -10.03 -5.66 35.15
C VAL A 498 -10.19 -7.17 35.41
N ASP A 499 -10.12 -8.01 34.38
CA ASP A 499 -10.17 -9.47 34.52
C ASP A 499 -9.05 -9.97 35.46
N GLN A 500 -7.81 -9.55 35.19
CA GLN A 500 -6.67 -9.92 36.04
C GLN A 500 -6.84 -9.44 37.49
N SER A 501 -7.26 -8.19 37.70
CA SER A 501 -7.49 -7.66 39.05
C SER A 501 -8.67 -8.34 39.77
N THR A 502 -9.63 -8.88 39.03
CA THR A 502 -10.76 -9.65 39.57
C THR A 502 -10.30 -11.04 39.99
N GLN A 503 -9.49 -11.72 39.17
CA GLN A 503 -8.89 -13.01 39.53
C GLN A 503 -7.97 -12.89 40.76
N GLU A 504 -7.12 -11.86 40.83
CA GLU A 504 -6.29 -11.58 42.01
C GLU A 504 -7.13 -11.35 43.28
N LYS A 505 -8.31 -10.73 43.16
CA LYS A 505 -9.27 -10.56 44.26
C LYS A 505 -9.87 -11.90 44.72
N GLU A 506 -10.31 -12.74 43.80
CA GLU A 506 -10.89 -14.06 44.11
C GLU A 506 -9.86 -14.97 44.80
N GLU A 507 -8.59 -14.96 44.36
CA GLU A 507 -7.51 -15.68 45.03
C GLU A 507 -7.28 -15.20 46.47
N LEU A 508 -7.30 -13.87 46.69
CA LEU A 508 -7.17 -13.27 48.03
C LEU A 508 -8.37 -13.57 48.94
N GLU A 509 -9.60 -13.55 48.42
CA GLU A 509 -10.81 -13.94 49.17
C GLU A 509 -10.76 -15.44 49.53
N GLY A 510 -10.28 -16.29 48.62
CA GLY A 510 -10.00 -17.70 48.91
C GLY A 510 -8.91 -17.91 49.96
N VAL A 511 -7.85 -17.08 50.01
CA VAL A 511 -6.86 -17.10 51.10
C VAL A 511 -7.48 -16.66 52.43
N LEU A 512 -8.28 -15.58 52.44
CA LEU A 512 -8.97 -15.08 53.63
C LEU A 512 -9.92 -16.11 54.24
N SER A 513 -10.69 -16.84 53.43
CA SER A 513 -11.55 -17.93 53.93
C SER A 513 -10.72 -19.01 54.62
N ARG A 514 -9.63 -19.49 53.98
CA ARG A 514 -8.75 -20.52 54.54
C ARG A 514 -8.05 -20.08 55.84
N LEU A 515 -7.81 -18.78 56.02
CA LEU A 515 -7.31 -18.20 57.28
C LEU A 515 -8.41 -18.13 58.35
N LYS A 516 -9.62 -17.69 57.99
CA LYS A 516 -10.79 -17.67 58.88
C LYS A 516 -11.10 -19.07 59.41
N ASP A 517 -11.13 -20.08 58.54
CA ASP A 517 -11.37 -21.48 58.92
C ASP A 517 -10.31 -22.00 59.90
N ARG A 518 -9.05 -21.54 59.79
CA ARG A 518 -7.97 -21.89 60.75
C ARG A 518 -8.17 -21.19 62.09
N LEU A 519 -8.52 -19.91 62.08
CA LEU A 519 -8.76 -19.12 63.29
C LEU A 519 -9.95 -19.67 64.09
N GLU A 520 -11.05 -20.06 63.42
CA GLU A 520 -12.20 -20.69 64.06
C GLU A 520 -11.83 -22.04 64.69
N ARG A 521 -10.99 -22.85 64.02
CA ARG A 521 -10.48 -24.12 64.57
C ARG A 521 -9.56 -23.95 65.77
N GLU A 522 -8.63 -22.98 65.74
CA GLU A 522 -7.80 -22.68 66.92
C GLU A 522 -8.63 -22.09 68.07
N THR A 523 -9.63 -21.26 67.77
CA THR A 523 -10.56 -20.72 68.79
C THR A 523 -11.34 -21.84 69.47
N ALA A 524 -11.87 -22.79 68.70
CA ALA A 524 -12.56 -23.97 69.24
C ALA A 524 -11.64 -24.84 70.11
N ALA A 525 -10.41 -25.11 69.66
CA ALA A 525 -9.42 -25.87 70.42
C ALA A 525 -8.99 -25.14 71.71
N HIS A 526 -8.86 -23.81 71.68
CA HIS A 526 -8.58 -22.99 72.86
C HIS A 526 -9.74 -23.02 73.86
N MET A 527 -10.99 -22.94 73.40
CA MET A 527 -12.17 -23.11 74.27
C MET A 527 -12.18 -24.48 74.93
N GLU A 528 -11.98 -25.56 74.17
CA GLU A 528 -11.95 -26.92 74.73
C GLU A 528 -10.80 -27.11 75.75
N CYS A 529 -9.62 -26.54 75.47
CA CYS A 529 -8.50 -26.52 76.41
C CYS A 529 -8.86 -25.75 77.70
N THR A 530 -9.54 -24.61 77.58
CA THR A 530 -10.01 -23.79 78.70
C THR A 530 -11.05 -24.54 79.55
N GLU A 531 -11.98 -25.25 78.91
CA GLU A 531 -12.98 -26.11 79.59
C GLU A 531 -12.31 -27.26 80.35
N ARG A 532 -11.35 -27.96 79.73
CA ARG A 532 -10.56 -29.02 80.40
C ARG A 532 -9.74 -28.47 81.57
N ALA A 533 -9.17 -27.27 81.45
CA ALA A 533 -8.45 -26.60 82.53
C ALA A 533 -9.39 -26.25 83.70
N ARG A 534 -10.58 -25.69 83.42
CA ARG A 534 -11.62 -25.42 84.44
C ARG A 534 -12.07 -26.70 85.14
N ALA A 535 -12.38 -27.75 84.40
CA ALA A 535 -12.77 -29.05 84.97
C ALA A 535 -11.66 -29.66 85.86
N SER A 536 -10.40 -29.48 85.45
CA SER A 536 -9.23 -29.91 86.24
C SER A 536 -9.06 -29.07 87.50
N ALA A 537 -9.27 -27.75 87.43
CA ALA A 537 -9.24 -26.86 88.59
C ALA A 537 -10.40 -27.15 89.58
N CYS A 538 -11.61 -27.43 89.09
CA CYS A 538 -12.72 -27.88 89.94
C CYS A 538 -12.40 -29.20 90.64
N ARG A 539 -11.80 -30.17 89.92
CA ARG A 539 -11.36 -31.45 90.51
C ARG A 539 -10.22 -31.26 91.52
N ALA A 540 -9.29 -30.35 91.26
CA ALA A 540 -8.24 -29.98 92.22
C ALA A 540 -8.85 -29.37 93.49
N HIS A 541 -9.79 -28.42 93.36
CA HIS A 541 -10.47 -27.83 94.51
C HIS A 541 -11.33 -28.84 95.28
N GLN A 542 -11.92 -29.83 94.60
CA GLN A 542 -12.64 -30.92 95.24
C GLN A 542 -11.70 -31.84 96.06
N LEU A 543 -10.46 -32.05 95.59
CA LEU A 543 -9.39 -32.70 96.35
C LEU A 543 -8.88 -31.83 97.51
N GLU A 544 -8.76 -30.50 97.32
CA GLU A 544 -8.45 -29.57 98.41
C GLU A 544 -9.52 -29.60 99.50
N GLN A 545 -10.81 -29.68 99.15
CA GLN A 545 -11.90 -29.82 100.12
C GLN A 545 -11.86 -31.18 100.84
N GLN A 546 -11.48 -32.27 100.17
CA GLN A 546 -11.23 -33.55 100.84
C GLN A 546 -10.05 -33.47 101.81
N VAL A 547 -8.94 -32.83 101.40
CA VAL A 547 -7.77 -32.56 102.28
C VAL A 547 -8.15 -31.61 103.41
N SER A 548 -9.06 -30.65 103.20
CA SER A 548 -9.54 -29.74 104.23
C SER A 548 -10.43 -30.47 105.24
N ASN A 549 -11.35 -31.32 104.79
CA ASN A 549 -12.18 -32.15 105.67
C ASN A 549 -11.34 -33.15 106.48
N LEU A 550 -10.24 -33.66 105.91
CA LEU A 550 -9.25 -34.47 106.63
C LEU A 550 -8.40 -33.64 107.64
N LYS A 551 -8.19 -32.34 107.38
CA LYS A 551 -7.50 -31.41 108.31
C LYS A 551 -8.41 -30.88 109.42
N SER A 552 -9.72 -30.79 109.20
CA SER A 552 -10.72 -30.43 110.22
C SER A 552 -10.90 -31.48 111.32
N ALA A 553 -10.16 -32.60 111.27
CA ALA A 553 -10.15 -33.67 112.26
C ALA A 553 -8.98 -33.59 113.27
N VAL A 554 -8.21 -32.49 113.30
CA VAL A 554 -7.20 -32.22 114.34
C VAL A 554 -7.37 -30.78 114.89
N ILE A 555 -7.15 -30.63 116.19
CA ILE A 555 -7.55 -29.50 117.04
C ILE A 555 -6.41 -28.48 117.25
N GLU A 556 -6.80 -27.24 117.56
CA GLU A 556 -6.10 -26.08 118.19
C GLU A 556 -4.59 -26.22 118.55
N THR A 557 -3.76 -25.17 118.38
CA THR A 557 -3.58 -24.13 119.42
C THR A 557 -2.65 -22.95 119.01
N CYS A 558 -2.66 -21.88 119.83
CA CYS A 558 -1.75 -20.72 119.97
C CYS A 558 -0.22 -20.98 119.84
N SER A 559 0.71 -20.02 119.61
CA SER A 559 0.73 -18.53 119.49
C SER A 559 2.09 -18.02 118.92
N VAL A 560 2.61 -16.83 119.33
CA VAL A 560 3.99 -16.26 119.10
C VAL A 560 4.10 -15.33 117.82
N PRO A 561 4.91 -14.22 117.77
CA PRO A 561 4.37 -12.88 117.39
C PRO A 561 5.14 -12.12 116.22
N PRO A 562 5.17 -10.75 116.06
CA PRO A 562 5.57 -10.00 114.83
C PRO A 562 7.11 -9.84 114.64
N PRO A 563 7.70 -9.23 113.56
CA PRO A 563 7.22 -8.27 112.51
C PRO A 563 7.56 -8.77 111.05
N PRO A 564 8.00 -8.03 109.96
CA PRO A 564 8.14 -6.58 109.62
C PRO A 564 7.69 -6.11 108.19
N PRO A 565 7.80 -4.80 107.84
CA PRO A 565 7.73 -4.24 106.45
C PRO A 565 9.14 -3.96 105.86
N PRO A 566 9.33 -3.34 104.65
CA PRO A 566 8.63 -3.35 103.35
C PRO A 566 9.54 -4.11 102.32
N PRO A 567 9.88 -3.68 101.07
CA PRO A 567 9.17 -2.93 100.00
C PRO A 567 9.15 -3.65 98.61
N SER A 568 8.50 -3.01 97.63
CA SER A 568 8.70 -3.10 96.15
C SER A 568 8.68 -4.47 95.43
N LEU A 569 7.71 -4.65 94.52
CA LEU A 569 7.95 -5.00 93.11
C LEU A 569 6.63 -4.95 92.30
N PHE A 570 6.34 -3.79 91.68
CA PHE A 570 5.40 -3.69 90.57
C PHE A 570 6.18 -3.31 89.30
N PRO A 571 6.23 -4.16 88.26
CA PRO A 571 6.75 -3.76 86.95
C PRO A 571 5.77 -2.76 86.28
N PRO A 572 6.26 -1.81 85.48
CA PRO A 572 5.42 -0.76 84.91
C PRO A 572 4.55 -1.26 83.73
N PRO A 573 3.34 -0.71 83.54
CA PRO A 573 2.57 -0.86 82.30
C PRO A 573 3.28 -0.18 81.11
N PRO A 574 2.93 -0.55 79.85
CA PRO A 574 3.95 -0.75 78.82
C PRO A 574 4.30 0.48 77.95
N SER A 575 5.44 0.38 77.28
CA SER A 575 5.95 1.37 76.30
C SER A 575 6.12 0.74 74.91
N ALA A 576 5.59 1.42 73.88
CA ALA A 576 5.71 1.10 72.43
C ALA A 576 5.03 -0.24 71.99
N PRO A 577 4.66 -0.41 70.70
CA PRO A 577 5.45 -0.09 69.50
C PRO A 577 5.14 1.25 68.82
N LEU A 578 5.98 1.61 67.84
CA LEU A 578 5.81 2.76 66.95
C LEU A 578 4.80 2.46 65.82
N PRO A 579 4.10 3.47 65.27
CA PRO A 579 3.41 3.32 63.99
C PRO A 579 4.43 3.19 62.83
N PRO A 580 4.17 2.33 61.82
CA PRO A 580 4.88 2.38 60.54
C PRO A 580 4.60 3.71 59.80
N PRO A 581 5.44 4.10 58.82
CA PRO A 581 5.46 5.47 58.32
C PRO A 581 4.17 5.89 57.61
N ALA A 582 3.81 7.17 57.78
CA ALA A 582 2.74 7.80 57.02
C ALA A 582 3.05 7.79 55.51
N PRO A 583 2.03 7.69 54.64
CA PRO A 583 2.23 7.86 53.20
C PRO A 583 2.79 9.25 52.90
N PHE A 584 3.73 9.33 51.96
CA PHE A 584 4.29 10.60 51.52
C PHE A 584 3.17 11.51 51.00
N ALA A 585 3.04 12.70 51.59
CA ALA A 585 2.21 13.75 51.02
C ALA A 585 2.74 14.12 49.63
N PRO A 586 1.87 14.42 48.64
CA PRO A 586 2.32 14.98 47.38
C PRO A 586 3.06 16.30 47.64
N PRO A 587 4.11 16.64 46.87
CA PRO A 587 4.83 17.90 47.05
C PRO A 587 3.87 19.08 46.97
N ALA A 588 3.94 20.00 47.94
CA ALA A 588 3.17 21.22 47.91
C ALA A 588 3.48 22.00 46.60
N PRO A 589 2.49 22.63 45.95
CA PRO A 589 2.72 23.40 44.75
C PRO A 589 3.80 24.47 44.99
N LEU A 590 4.86 24.44 44.18
CA LEU A 590 5.88 25.48 44.18
C LEU A 590 5.20 26.83 43.90
N ALA A 591 5.35 27.77 44.83
CA ALA A 591 4.79 29.11 44.68
C ALA A 591 5.26 29.75 43.36
N PRO A 592 4.38 30.43 42.61
CA PRO A 592 4.76 31.02 41.33
C PRO A 592 5.88 32.03 41.53
N ALA A 593 6.98 31.85 40.80
CA ALA A 593 8.12 32.75 40.85
C ALA A 593 7.68 34.19 40.48
N PRO A 594 8.23 35.23 41.14
CA PRO A 594 7.82 36.60 40.88
C PRO A 594 8.05 36.98 39.41
N PRO A 595 7.11 37.71 38.77
CA PRO A 595 7.24 38.07 37.36
C PRO A 595 8.48 38.93 37.15
N ARG A 596 9.37 38.49 36.25
CA ARG A 596 10.59 39.25 35.91
C ARG A 596 10.21 40.60 35.29
N PRO A 597 10.96 41.69 35.56
CA PRO A 597 10.69 42.98 34.93
C PRO A 597 10.78 42.86 33.41
N LYS A 598 9.78 43.42 32.70
CA LYS A 598 9.76 43.46 31.24
C LYS A 598 10.96 44.26 30.74
N LYS A 599 11.81 43.65 29.89
CA LYS A 599 12.95 44.34 29.27
C LYS A 599 12.44 45.48 28.38
N ASN A 600 12.93 46.70 28.60
CA ASN A 600 12.59 47.87 27.80
C ASN A 600 13.36 47.86 26.46
N VAL A 601 12.89 47.05 25.52
CA VAL A 601 13.38 47.07 24.13
C VAL A 601 12.95 48.40 23.47
N PRO A 602 13.85 49.08 22.74
CA PRO A 602 13.50 50.23 21.89
C PRO A 602 12.49 49.85 20.80
N THR A 603 11.93 50.84 20.10
CA THR A 603 10.94 50.63 19.04
C THR A 603 11.52 51.12 17.71
N PRO A 604 11.41 50.37 16.59
CA PRO A 604 11.82 50.82 15.26
C PRO A 604 11.11 52.10 14.78
N GLY A 605 11.77 52.86 13.91
CA GLY A 605 11.19 54.03 13.25
C GLY A 605 10.35 53.70 12.01
N ASN A 606 10.48 52.48 11.48
CA ASN A 606 9.73 51.95 10.33
C ASN A 606 9.39 50.47 10.56
N PRO A 607 8.32 49.91 9.95
CA PRO A 607 8.04 48.48 10.02
C PRO A 607 9.13 47.67 9.32
N LEU A 608 9.82 46.83 10.09
CA LEU A 608 10.88 45.94 9.62
C LEU A 608 10.32 44.56 9.26
N LYS A 609 11.09 43.76 8.51
CA LYS A 609 10.78 42.33 8.33
C LYS A 609 10.94 41.58 9.65
N SER A 610 9.83 41.04 10.16
CA SER A 610 9.78 40.21 11.37
C SER A 610 10.80 39.06 11.32
N PHE A 611 11.66 38.97 12.33
CA PHE A 611 12.64 37.89 12.44
C PHE A 611 11.92 36.61 12.91
N ASN A 612 11.70 35.68 11.98
CA ASN A 612 10.80 34.54 12.19
C ASN A 612 11.37 33.54 13.21
N TRP A 613 10.82 33.52 14.42
CA TRP A 613 11.31 32.72 15.54
C TRP A 613 10.19 32.19 16.45
N SER A 614 10.39 31.00 17.01
CA SER A 614 9.44 30.39 17.95
C SER A 614 9.65 30.95 19.36
N LYS A 615 8.67 31.68 19.90
CA LYS A 615 8.70 32.21 21.27
C LYS A 615 8.82 31.07 22.29
N LEU A 616 9.95 31.00 22.98
CA LEU A 616 10.19 30.03 24.06
C LEU A 616 9.31 30.37 25.28
N PRO A 617 8.45 29.47 25.79
CA PRO A 617 7.72 29.70 27.03
C PRO A 617 8.66 29.72 28.24
N ASP A 618 8.39 30.56 29.25
CA ASP A 618 9.24 30.71 30.44
C ASP A 618 9.49 29.37 31.19
N THR A 619 8.52 28.46 31.14
CA THR A 619 8.63 27.09 31.71
C THR A 619 9.68 26.21 31.02
N LYS A 620 10.08 26.55 29.78
CA LYS A 620 11.12 25.86 29.00
C LYS A 620 12.45 26.64 28.93
N LEU A 621 12.56 27.76 29.64
CA LEU A 621 13.78 28.57 29.69
C LEU A 621 14.88 27.93 30.56
N HIS A 622 14.49 27.18 31.59
CA HIS A 622 15.42 26.66 32.60
C HIS A 622 16.43 25.66 32.03
N GLY A 623 17.72 25.90 32.30
CA GLY A 623 18.83 25.08 31.79
C GLY A 623 19.19 25.34 30.32
N THR A 624 18.59 26.34 29.68
CA THR A 624 18.97 26.79 28.34
C THR A 624 19.95 27.96 28.40
N ILE A 625 20.77 28.12 27.36
CA ILE A 625 21.72 29.25 27.25
C ILE A 625 21.03 30.62 27.40
N TRP A 626 19.78 30.73 26.93
CA TRP A 626 18.93 31.93 26.99
C TRP A 626 18.60 32.40 28.41
N GLN A 627 18.70 31.52 29.43
CA GLN A 627 18.54 31.89 30.84
C GLN A 627 19.63 32.88 31.31
N GLU A 628 20.81 32.86 30.67
CA GLU A 628 22.01 33.56 31.11
C GLU A 628 22.43 34.73 30.20
N LEU A 629 21.60 35.12 29.23
CA LEU A 629 21.90 36.17 28.25
C LEU A 629 21.21 37.51 28.61
N ASP A 630 21.97 38.60 28.52
CA ASP A 630 21.49 39.97 28.80
C ASP A 630 21.74 40.89 27.61
N ASP A 631 20.76 40.92 26.70
CA ASP A 631 20.71 41.78 25.51
C ASP A 631 20.56 43.28 25.83
N THR A 632 20.16 43.65 27.06
CA THR A 632 19.77 45.04 27.39
C THR A 632 20.89 46.07 27.18
N LYS A 633 22.15 45.64 27.30
CA LYS A 633 23.33 46.50 27.13
C LYS A 633 23.71 46.72 25.67
N LEU A 634 23.26 45.85 24.75
CA LEU A 634 23.62 45.92 23.32
C LEU A 634 22.88 47.03 22.59
N TYR A 635 21.64 47.36 22.99
CA TYR A 635 20.87 48.45 22.38
C TYR A 635 21.56 49.83 22.48
N ASN A 636 22.45 50.02 23.45
CA ASN A 636 23.23 51.25 23.63
C ASN A 636 24.54 51.27 22.80
N ALA A 637 24.88 50.16 22.13
CA ALA A 637 26.12 49.97 21.38
C ALA A 637 25.91 49.60 19.91
N MET A 638 24.67 49.27 19.50
CA MET A 638 24.29 48.99 18.12
C MET A 638 23.74 50.26 17.45
N ASP A 639 24.10 50.49 16.18
CA ASP A 639 23.45 51.51 15.35
C ASP A 639 22.08 51.02 14.88
N LEU A 640 21.06 51.32 15.68
CA LEU A 640 19.66 50.99 15.41
C LEU A 640 19.13 51.68 14.14
N HIS A 641 19.68 52.86 13.77
CA HIS A 641 19.26 53.59 12.58
C HIS A 641 19.76 52.94 11.28
N ALA A 642 20.99 52.39 11.31
CA ALA A 642 21.48 51.55 10.23
C ALA A 642 20.68 50.24 10.09
N ILE A 643 20.26 49.64 11.21
CA ILE A 643 19.40 48.43 11.21
C ILE A 643 18.03 48.72 10.58
N ASP A 644 17.36 49.81 10.99
CA ASP A 644 16.09 50.26 10.38
C ASP A 644 16.19 50.41 8.86
N LYS A 645 17.32 50.96 8.38
CA LYS A 645 17.57 51.18 6.95
C LYS A 645 17.85 49.88 6.18
N MET A 646 18.48 48.88 6.80
CA MET A 646 18.87 47.63 6.14
C MET A 646 17.78 46.54 6.17
N PHE A 647 16.92 46.52 7.18
CA PHE A 647 15.88 45.48 7.35
C PHE A 647 14.45 45.94 7.01
N CYS A 648 14.32 47.13 6.40
CA CYS A 648 13.09 47.61 5.77
C CYS A 648 12.60 46.63 4.69
N ALA A 649 11.29 46.50 4.51
CA ALA A 649 10.69 45.32 3.90
C ALA A 649 10.95 45.10 2.39
N TYR A 650 11.44 46.10 1.64
CA TYR A 650 11.49 46.06 0.17
C TYR A 650 12.90 46.12 -0.44
N GLN A 651 13.38 44.99 -1.01
CA GLN A 651 14.03 44.91 -2.33
C GLN A 651 14.24 43.44 -2.77
N LYS A 652 14.86 43.21 -3.96
CA LYS A 652 14.65 42.04 -4.84
C LYS A 652 15.96 41.51 -5.47
N ASN A 653 15.93 40.25 -5.96
CA ASN A 653 16.96 39.53 -6.78
C ASN A 653 18.21 39.04 -5.98
N GLY A 654 18.99 38.03 -6.40
CA GLY A 654 18.93 37.12 -7.58
C GLY A 654 20.15 36.13 -7.61
N VAL A 655 20.52 35.59 -8.80
CA VAL A 655 21.70 34.72 -9.11
C VAL A 655 21.54 33.23 -8.67
N GLN A 656 21.39 32.20 -9.53
CA GLN A 656 22.22 31.58 -10.61
C GLN A 656 23.36 30.65 -10.15
N ASN A 657 23.44 29.40 -10.69
CA ASN A 657 24.68 28.77 -11.20
C ASN A 657 24.42 27.52 -12.09
N GLU A 658 25.45 26.97 -12.76
CA GLU A 658 25.35 25.97 -13.85
C GLU A 658 26.03 24.60 -13.64
N GLY A 659 25.74 23.65 -14.54
CA GLY A 659 26.59 22.52 -14.98
C GLY A 659 26.12 21.11 -14.60
N SER A 660 26.38 20.01 -15.34
CA SER A 660 26.74 19.67 -16.74
C SER A 660 26.91 18.11 -16.81
N VAL A 661 26.91 17.44 -17.98
CA VAL A 661 26.64 15.97 -18.12
C VAL A 661 27.53 15.23 -19.16
N GLU A 662 27.30 13.91 -19.35
CA GLU A 662 27.74 12.93 -20.40
C GLU A 662 29.23 12.52 -20.51
N ASP A 663 29.63 11.30 -20.94
CA ASP A 663 28.96 10.00 -21.22
C ASP A 663 29.85 8.87 -20.58
N LEU A 664 29.65 7.56 -20.71
CA LEU A 664 30.10 6.78 -21.86
C LEU A 664 29.45 5.39 -21.96
N ARG A 665 28.96 5.03 -23.16
CA ARG A 665 28.73 3.64 -23.63
C ARG A 665 30.04 3.09 -24.27
N GLN A 666 30.21 1.85 -24.78
CA GLN A 666 29.33 0.87 -25.45
C GLN A 666 30.09 -0.49 -25.64
N LEU A 667 29.69 -1.35 -26.61
CA LEU A 667 30.22 -2.70 -27.00
C LEU A 667 29.66 -3.90 -26.21
N GLY A 668 29.47 -5.11 -26.78
CA GLY A 668 29.59 -5.58 -28.18
C GLY A 668 29.37 -7.11 -28.28
N SER A 669 28.72 -7.64 -29.33
CA SER A 669 28.19 -9.03 -29.35
C SER A 669 28.91 -10.02 -30.29
N LYS A 670 29.10 -11.28 -29.85
CA LYS A 670 29.34 -12.46 -30.72
C LYS A 670 28.63 -13.73 -30.16
N PRO A 671 28.28 -14.72 -31.00
CA PRO A 671 27.39 -15.84 -30.63
C PRO A 671 28.11 -16.98 -29.87
N ARG A 672 27.33 -17.87 -29.24
CA ARG A 672 27.82 -19.10 -28.59
C ARG A 672 27.08 -20.36 -29.07
N THR A 673 27.82 -21.46 -29.05
CA THR A 673 27.35 -22.85 -29.19
C THR A 673 26.34 -23.19 -28.09
N LYS A 674 25.45 -24.16 -28.35
CA LYS A 674 24.58 -24.69 -27.29
C LYS A 674 25.40 -25.49 -26.28
N ILE A 675 25.27 -25.12 -25.02
CA ILE A 675 25.72 -25.88 -23.85
C ILE A 675 24.44 -26.20 -23.06
N LEU A 676 24.36 -27.33 -22.37
CA LEU A 676 23.21 -27.62 -21.52
C LEU A 676 23.28 -26.70 -20.29
N SER A 677 22.14 -26.13 -19.89
CA SER A 677 22.04 -25.28 -18.69
C SER A 677 20.65 -25.50 -18.11
N VAL A 678 20.64 -25.78 -16.81
CA VAL A 678 19.50 -26.17 -15.98
C VAL A 678 18.94 -24.95 -15.26
N ILE A 679 19.82 -23.98 -14.94
CA ILE A 679 19.46 -22.68 -14.37
C ILE A 679 19.01 -21.68 -15.46
N ASP A 680 18.14 -20.73 -15.10
CA ASP A 680 17.74 -19.64 -16.00
C ASP A 680 18.94 -18.92 -16.65
N GLY A 681 18.82 -18.63 -17.95
CA GLY A 681 19.88 -18.05 -18.75
C GLY A 681 20.37 -16.67 -18.30
N ARG A 682 19.52 -15.84 -17.66
CA ARG A 682 19.91 -14.53 -17.11
C ARG A 682 20.70 -14.72 -15.81
N ARG A 683 20.27 -15.63 -14.95
CA ARG A 683 21.00 -15.99 -13.71
C ARG A 683 22.33 -16.69 -14.03
N ALA A 684 22.36 -17.62 -14.99
CA ALA A 684 23.56 -18.27 -15.48
C ALA A 684 24.55 -17.28 -16.13
N GLN A 685 24.05 -16.30 -16.90
CA GLN A 685 24.88 -15.21 -17.44
C GLN A 685 25.46 -14.32 -16.33
N ASN A 686 24.66 -13.92 -15.34
CA ASN A 686 25.13 -13.10 -14.22
C ASN A 686 26.19 -13.84 -13.37
N CYS A 687 25.99 -15.14 -13.12
CA CYS A 687 26.96 -16.01 -12.45
C CYS A 687 28.26 -16.11 -13.26
N THR A 688 28.18 -16.33 -14.58
CA THR A 688 29.34 -16.35 -15.48
C THR A 688 30.11 -15.03 -15.46
N ILE A 689 29.41 -13.89 -15.38
CA ILE A 689 30.04 -12.57 -15.26
C ILE A 689 30.78 -12.43 -13.91
N LEU A 690 30.17 -12.85 -12.80
CA LEU A 690 30.84 -12.87 -11.48
C LEU A 690 32.13 -13.71 -11.51
N LEU A 691 32.05 -14.94 -12.01
CA LEU A 691 33.19 -15.85 -12.15
C LEU A 691 34.29 -15.32 -13.08
N SER A 692 33.92 -14.46 -14.06
CA SER A 692 34.91 -13.77 -14.91
C SER A 692 35.60 -12.59 -14.22
N LYS A 693 34.94 -11.94 -13.24
CA LYS A 693 35.52 -10.82 -12.46
C LYS A 693 36.46 -11.32 -11.38
N LEU A 694 36.15 -12.44 -10.72
CA LEU A 694 36.95 -13.00 -9.63
C LEU A 694 38.35 -13.45 -10.06
N LYS A 695 38.56 -13.83 -11.33
CA LYS A 695 39.84 -14.32 -11.90
C LYS A 695 40.49 -15.53 -11.18
N MET A 696 39.76 -16.16 -10.25
CA MET A 696 40.13 -17.39 -9.56
C MET A 696 39.46 -18.59 -10.24
N SER A 697 39.99 -19.79 -9.99
CA SER A 697 39.27 -21.02 -10.33
C SER A 697 38.08 -21.26 -9.41
N ASP A 698 37.12 -22.03 -9.89
CA ASP A 698 35.87 -22.34 -9.20
C ASP A 698 36.16 -23.09 -7.87
N GLU A 699 37.19 -23.95 -7.85
CA GLU A 699 37.72 -24.59 -6.64
C GLU A 699 38.32 -23.61 -5.62
N GLU A 700 39.11 -22.63 -6.07
CA GLU A 700 39.76 -21.67 -5.17
C GLU A 700 38.73 -20.78 -4.47
N ILE A 701 37.66 -20.41 -5.18
CA ILE A 701 36.52 -19.67 -4.60
C ILE A 701 35.85 -20.52 -3.52
N CYS A 702 35.57 -21.80 -3.80
CA CYS A 702 35.01 -22.73 -2.81
C CYS A 702 35.93 -22.90 -1.59
N ARG A 703 37.24 -23.05 -1.82
CA ARG A 703 38.29 -23.20 -0.80
C ARG A 703 38.44 -21.95 0.07
N ALA A 704 38.30 -20.75 -0.49
CA ALA A 704 38.31 -19.49 0.24
C ALA A 704 37.06 -19.34 1.14
N ILE A 705 35.87 -19.68 0.62
CA ILE A 705 34.61 -19.65 1.39
C ILE A 705 34.63 -20.66 2.55
N LEU A 706 35.14 -21.88 2.31
CA LEU A 706 35.33 -22.90 3.36
C LEU A 706 36.26 -22.43 4.48
N ARG A 707 37.32 -21.67 4.14
CA ARG A 707 38.29 -21.06 5.07
C ARG A 707 37.86 -19.70 5.64
N MET A 708 36.62 -19.25 5.41
CA MET A 708 36.12 -17.93 5.85
C MET A 708 37.01 -16.75 5.40
N ASP A 709 37.57 -16.89 4.19
CA ASP A 709 38.53 -16.00 3.55
C ASP A 709 39.64 -15.49 4.48
N SER A 710 40.37 -16.43 5.08
CA SER A 710 41.51 -16.16 5.97
C SER A 710 42.73 -15.56 5.25
N GLY A 711 42.75 -15.57 3.91
CA GLY A 711 43.82 -15.00 3.07
C GLY A 711 43.42 -13.73 2.33
N GLU A 712 42.25 -13.15 2.64
CA GLU A 712 41.69 -11.94 2.02
C GLU A 712 41.61 -11.96 0.47
N GLN A 713 41.37 -13.14 -0.09
CA GLN A 713 41.34 -13.41 -1.54
C GLN A 713 40.02 -12.98 -2.20
N LEU A 714 38.94 -12.79 -1.43
CA LEU A 714 37.62 -12.41 -1.95
C LEU A 714 37.31 -10.93 -1.68
N PRO A 715 37.22 -10.07 -2.72
CA PRO A 715 36.77 -8.68 -2.57
C PRO A 715 35.36 -8.56 -1.96
N LEU A 716 35.10 -7.48 -1.23
CA LEU A 716 33.81 -7.25 -0.53
C LEU A 716 32.61 -7.30 -1.49
N ASP A 717 32.70 -6.61 -2.62
CA ASP A 717 31.67 -6.55 -3.66
C ASP A 717 31.43 -7.91 -4.35
N MET A 718 32.49 -8.74 -4.45
CA MET A 718 32.40 -10.11 -4.94
C MET A 718 31.72 -11.03 -3.92
N VAL A 719 32.00 -10.87 -2.61
CA VAL A 719 31.28 -11.58 -1.54
C VAL A 719 29.80 -11.19 -1.52
N GLU A 720 29.47 -9.91 -1.77
CA GLU A 720 28.08 -9.47 -1.95
C GLU A 720 27.38 -10.09 -3.16
N GLN A 721 28.08 -10.27 -4.29
CA GLN A 721 27.48 -10.94 -5.44
C GLN A 721 27.34 -12.45 -5.18
N LEU A 722 28.34 -13.10 -4.57
CA LEU A 722 28.27 -14.52 -4.19
C LEU A 722 27.08 -14.81 -3.26
N ALA A 723 26.73 -13.89 -2.34
CA ALA A 723 25.56 -14.04 -1.48
C ALA A 723 24.24 -14.20 -2.25
N LYS A 724 24.15 -13.63 -3.46
CA LYS A 724 22.98 -13.72 -4.36
C LYS A 724 22.92 -15.04 -5.14
N PHE A 725 24.00 -15.83 -5.16
CA PHE A 725 24.09 -17.13 -5.80
C PHE A 725 24.07 -18.27 -4.77
N THR A 726 23.06 -18.26 -3.89
CA THR A 726 22.72 -19.47 -3.12
C THR A 726 21.80 -20.34 -4.00
N PRO A 727 22.11 -21.63 -4.25
CA PRO A 727 21.17 -22.54 -4.91
C PRO A 727 19.98 -22.85 -3.98
N SER A 728 18.79 -23.01 -4.54
CA SER A 728 17.64 -23.53 -3.78
C SER A 728 17.81 -25.03 -3.47
N ALA A 729 16.97 -25.59 -2.60
CA ALA A 729 16.99 -27.04 -2.33
C ALA A 729 16.60 -27.85 -3.57
N GLU A 730 15.64 -27.36 -4.36
CA GLU A 730 15.21 -27.95 -5.64
C GLU A 730 16.32 -27.86 -6.70
N GLU A 731 17.02 -26.72 -6.78
CA GLU A 731 18.15 -26.55 -7.71
C GLU A 731 19.35 -27.42 -7.33
N ALA A 732 19.61 -27.60 -6.03
CA ALA A 732 20.67 -28.49 -5.55
C ALA A 732 20.36 -29.95 -5.94
N ALA A 733 19.13 -30.42 -5.71
CA ALA A 733 18.70 -31.76 -6.10
C ALA A 733 18.73 -31.96 -7.62
N LEU A 734 18.23 -31.00 -8.41
CA LEU A 734 18.22 -31.10 -9.87
C LEU A 734 19.62 -31.05 -10.50
N LEU A 735 20.59 -30.37 -9.86
CA LEU A 735 21.99 -30.44 -10.26
C LEU A 735 22.67 -31.76 -9.85
N GLU A 736 22.22 -32.39 -8.76
CA GLU A 736 22.68 -33.71 -8.29
C GLU A 736 22.15 -34.85 -9.17
N GLU A 737 20.89 -34.77 -9.65
CA GLU A 737 20.32 -35.67 -10.67
C GLU A 737 21.10 -35.64 -12.00
N HIS A 738 21.75 -34.51 -12.33
CA HIS A 738 22.52 -34.31 -13.56
C HIS A 738 24.05 -34.41 -13.36
N GLN A 739 24.52 -34.96 -12.24
CA GLN A 739 25.97 -35.01 -11.94
C GLN A 739 26.80 -35.79 -12.97
N ASP A 740 26.24 -36.81 -13.63
CA ASP A 740 26.95 -37.59 -14.65
C ASP A 740 27.19 -36.80 -15.96
N GLU A 741 26.54 -35.66 -16.16
CA GLU A 741 26.67 -34.81 -17.36
C GLU A 741 27.48 -33.50 -17.12
N LEU A 742 28.18 -33.37 -15.98
CA LEU A 742 28.89 -32.16 -15.52
C LEU A 742 29.85 -31.50 -16.52
N ASP A 743 30.49 -32.27 -17.41
CA ASP A 743 31.40 -31.75 -18.45
C ASP A 743 30.66 -31.21 -19.69
N SER A 744 29.35 -31.42 -19.79
CA SER A 744 28.48 -30.88 -20.85
C SER A 744 27.63 -29.67 -20.40
N MET A 745 27.59 -29.40 -19.10
CA MET A 745 26.85 -28.28 -18.50
C MET A 745 27.62 -26.96 -18.57
N ALA A 746 26.89 -25.84 -18.53
CA ALA A 746 27.49 -24.52 -18.54
C ALA A 746 28.20 -24.18 -17.21
N ARG A 747 29.21 -23.30 -17.28
CA ARG A 747 30.09 -22.99 -16.13
C ARG A 747 29.34 -22.50 -14.89
N ALA A 748 28.23 -21.77 -15.07
CA ALA A 748 27.40 -21.32 -13.96
C ALA A 748 26.76 -22.49 -13.19
N ASP A 749 26.22 -23.46 -13.92
CA ASP A 749 25.57 -24.67 -13.40
C ASP A 749 26.60 -25.54 -12.67
N ARG A 750 27.78 -25.76 -13.27
CA ARG A 750 28.90 -26.47 -12.62
C ARG A 750 29.36 -25.78 -11.32
N PHE A 751 29.46 -24.45 -11.32
CA PHE A 751 29.81 -23.69 -10.11
C PHE A 751 28.72 -23.75 -9.04
N LEU A 752 27.44 -23.66 -9.43
CA LEU A 752 26.29 -23.77 -8.52
C LEU A 752 26.21 -25.16 -7.86
N TYR A 753 26.63 -26.22 -8.57
CA TYR A 753 26.80 -27.57 -8.02
C TYR A 753 28.00 -27.69 -7.06
N GLU A 754 29.17 -27.10 -7.37
CA GLU A 754 30.30 -27.16 -6.43
C GLU A 754 30.07 -26.36 -5.14
N ILE A 755 29.27 -25.28 -5.18
CA ILE A 755 28.91 -24.54 -3.95
C ILE A 755 27.74 -25.15 -3.17
N SER A 756 26.86 -25.96 -3.77
CA SER A 756 25.80 -26.65 -3.02
C SER A 756 26.39 -27.67 -2.02
N LYS A 757 27.52 -28.28 -2.39
CA LYS A 757 28.32 -29.16 -1.53
C LYS A 757 28.96 -28.47 -0.31
N ILE A 758 28.98 -27.14 -0.22
CA ILE A 758 29.61 -26.41 0.88
C ILE A 758 28.65 -26.36 2.09
N PRO A 759 28.97 -27.00 3.23
CA PRO A 759 28.07 -27.04 4.38
C PRO A 759 27.79 -25.63 4.92
N HIS A 760 26.50 -25.26 4.96
CA HIS A 760 26.03 -23.94 5.35
C HIS A 760 26.58 -22.77 4.50
N TYR A 761 26.69 -22.96 3.17
CA TYR A 761 27.16 -21.95 2.21
C TYR A 761 26.58 -20.55 2.46
N SER A 762 25.25 -20.42 2.51
CA SER A 762 24.58 -19.12 2.63
C SER A 762 24.92 -18.42 3.95
N GLN A 763 24.99 -19.18 5.06
CA GLN A 763 25.41 -18.67 6.37
C GLN A 763 26.88 -18.23 6.36
N ARG A 764 27.78 -19.02 5.75
CA ARG A 764 29.21 -18.68 5.60
C ARG A 764 29.40 -17.38 4.82
N VAL A 765 28.79 -17.24 3.64
CA VAL A 765 28.94 -16.05 2.81
C VAL A 765 28.34 -14.81 3.48
N ARG A 766 27.17 -14.92 4.13
CA ARG A 766 26.57 -13.83 4.93
C ARG A 766 27.46 -13.43 6.12
N THR A 767 28.07 -14.39 6.81
CA THR A 767 28.98 -14.14 7.94
C THR A 767 30.29 -13.49 7.47
N LEU A 768 30.82 -13.91 6.32
CA LEU A 768 31.99 -13.29 5.69
C LEU A 768 31.71 -11.85 5.23
N LEU A 769 30.52 -11.59 4.67
CA LEU A 769 30.07 -10.26 4.31
C LEU A 769 30.01 -9.34 5.54
N PHE A 770 29.43 -9.81 6.65
CA PHE A 770 29.43 -9.08 7.92
C PHE A 770 30.86 -8.80 8.42
N LYS A 771 31.73 -9.82 8.47
CA LYS A 771 33.15 -9.71 8.86
C LYS A 771 33.88 -8.61 8.07
N LYS A 772 33.71 -8.55 6.74
CA LYS A 772 34.35 -7.54 5.88
C LYS A 772 33.75 -6.14 6.02
N LYS A 773 32.44 -6.01 6.31
CA LYS A 773 31.80 -4.69 6.54
C LYS A 773 32.07 -4.10 7.92
N PHE A 774 32.24 -4.94 8.93
CA PHE A 774 32.27 -4.52 10.34
C PHE A 774 33.29 -3.40 10.63
N THR A 775 34.55 -3.57 10.21
CA THR A 775 35.62 -2.59 10.46
C THR A 775 35.33 -1.22 9.84
N GLY A 776 34.76 -1.19 8.62
CA GLY A 776 34.36 0.04 7.96
C GLY A 776 33.21 0.75 8.68
N ALA A 777 32.16 -0.01 9.03
CA ALA A 777 31.01 0.52 9.77
C ALA A 777 31.41 1.08 11.16
N VAL A 778 32.30 0.39 11.88
CA VAL A 778 32.84 0.86 13.17
C VAL A 778 33.67 2.14 13.00
N ALA A 779 34.50 2.24 11.95
CA ALA A 779 35.27 3.45 11.67
C ALA A 779 34.36 4.65 11.29
N GLU A 780 33.34 4.42 10.46
CA GLU A 780 32.36 5.43 10.06
C GLU A 780 31.55 5.94 11.27
N ALA A 781 31.02 5.02 12.09
CA ALA A 781 30.28 5.36 13.31
C ALA A 781 31.15 6.10 14.33
N SER A 782 32.40 5.66 14.54
CA SER A 782 33.35 6.31 15.45
C SER A 782 33.73 7.71 14.95
N SER A 783 33.90 7.89 13.64
CA SER A 783 34.15 9.19 13.02
C SER A 783 32.98 10.15 13.23
N ARG A 784 31.75 9.72 12.93
CA ARG A 784 30.52 10.51 13.17
C ARG A 784 30.36 10.89 14.64
N ALA A 785 30.53 9.93 15.56
CA ALA A 785 30.47 10.18 17.00
C ALA A 785 31.55 11.19 17.45
N SER A 786 32.78 11.07 16.94
CA SER A 786 33.88 12.00 17.22
C SER A 786 33.59 13.42 16.74
N VAL A 787 33.02 13.58 15.54
CA VAL A 787 32.59 14.88 14.99
C VAL A 787 31.50 15.50 15.86
N VAL A 788 30.44 14.75 16.21
CA VAL A 788 29.34 15.25 17.07
C VAL A 788 29.85 15.62 18.46
N LEU A 789 30.68 14.78 19.09
CA LEU A 789 31.29 15.04 20.39
C LEU A 789 32.29 16.20 20.37
N ARG A 790 32.88 16.54 19.22
CA ARG A 790 33.72 17.73 19.04
C ARG A 790 32.84 18.97 18.90
N ALA A 791 31.89 18.96 17.97
CA ALA A 791 30.94 20.05 17.74
C ALA A 791 30.20 20.44 19.03
N ALA A 792 29.69 19.47 19.80
CA ALA A 792 29.02 19.74 21.07
C ALA A 792 29.94 20.40 22.11
N ARG A 793 31.22 20.01 22.19
CA ARG A 793 32.21 20.64 23.07
C ARG A 793 32.57 22.05 22.61
N ASP A 794 32.75 22.25 21.32
CA ASP A 794 33.14 23.53 20.74
C ASP A 794 32.00 24.55 20.83
N MET A 795 30.75 24.13 20.56
CA MET A 795 29.55 24.96 20.78
C MET A 795 29.41 25.37 22.26
N THR A 796 29.49 24.41 23.19
CA THR A 796 29.35 24.67 24.64
C THR A 796 30.45 25.58 25.20
N ARG A 797 31.64 25.60 24.57
CA ARG A 797 32.79 26.41 25.01
C ARG A 797 32.98 27.71 24.23
N SER A 798 32.27 27.92 23.11
CA SER A 798 32.48 29.08 22.24
C SER A 798 31.88 30.35 22.81
N ARG A 799 32.70 31.14 23.50
CA ARG A 799 32.36 32.51 23.94
C ARG A 799 31.91 33.41 22.79
N ARG A 800 32.44 33.20 21.57
CA ARG A 800 32.01 33.92 20.36
C ARG A 800 30.60 33.51 19.91
N LEU A 801 30.24 32.24 20.02
CA LEU A 801 28.87 31.78 19.75
C LEU A 801 27.89 32.34 20.79
N ARG A 802 28.27 32.37 22.08
CA ARG A 802 27.45 33.00 23.14
C ARG A 802 27.19 34.49 22.84
N ALA A 803 28.23 35.25 22.51
CA ALA A 803 28.09 36.65 22.12
C ALA A 803 27.26 36.85 20.83
N LEU A 804 27.39 35.95 19.85
CA LEU A 804 26.55 35.97 18.64
C LEU A 804 25.07 35.73 18.98
N LEU A 805 24.77 34.80 19.89
CA LEU A 805 23.40 34.52 20.36
C LEU A 805 22.85 35.68 21.21
N GLU A 806 23.68 36.38 21.98
CA GLU A 806 23.31 37.63 22.68
C GLU A 806 22.92 38.74 21.67
N ILE A 807 23.67 38.90 20.57
CA ILE A 807 23.37 39.86 19.49
C ILE A 807 22.11 39.45 18.70
N VAL A 808 21.96 38.16 18.36
CA VAL A 808 20.76 37.66 17.66
C VAL A 808 19.50 37.81 18.54
N LEU A 809 19.62 37.63 19.86
CA LEU A 809 18.52 37.91 20.79
C LEU A 809 18.14 39.40 20.79
N ALA A 810 19.13 40.31 20.81
CA ALA A 810 18.89 41.75 20.77
C ALA A 810 18.22 42.19 19.45
N LEU A 811 18.74 41.71 18.31
CA LEU A 811 18.19 42.01 16.99
C LEU A 811 16.79 41.40 16.80
N GLY A 812 16.58 40.15 17.19
CA GLY A 812 15.28 39.48 17.12
C GLY A 812 14.22 40.11 18.02
N ASN A 813 14.61 40.66 19.18
CA ASN A 813 13.74 41.45 20.04
C ASN A 813 13.38 42.82 19.43
N TYR A 814 14.32 43.47 18.74
CA TYR A 814 14.10 44.79 18.10
C TYR A 814 13.33 44.72 16.79
N MET A 815 13.59 43.71 15.95
CA MET A 815 12.92 43.51 14.65
C MET A 815 11.51 42.91 14.74
N ASN A 816 11.09 42.45 15.93
CA ASN A 816 9.75 41.95 16.21
C ASN A 816 9.01 42.86 17.22
N ARG A 817 9.34 44.15 17.22
CA ARG A 817 8.70 45.20 18.02
C ARG A 817 7.84 46.12 17.17
#